data_AF-A0A961G3M2-F1
#
_entry.id   AF-A0A961G3M2-F1
#
_cell.length_a   1.000
_cell.length_b   1.000
_cell.length_c   1.000
_cell.angle_alpha   90.00
_cell.angle_beta   90.00
_cell.angle_gamma   90.00
#
_symmetry.space_group_name_H-M   'P 1'
#
loop_
_entity.id
_entity.type
_entity.pdbx_description
1 polymer ?
#
loop_
_entity_poly.entity_id
_entity_poly.type
_entity_poly.pdbx_seq_one_letter_code
_entity_poly.pdbx_strand_id
1 'polypeptide(L)'
;METDANTGLLRQRLWRWGKRALLGGGVFLLALIIAAWLGRDWIASRIRGVIDERLSDRGLHVNYEFVGLKPLRGFVIQDLTLYKTAAKTETVARLTDFACRLSPLALFLRDGNSQTLSLSVKEGTLTLFHGEDTVALKSINARWDASPDELDIRKLEANFQGLDLEINGRISLQNRAEDTAATTVATKMASPDTGIDFSPVFAAAPWMIHFAGKEASRLKVNIDRDATGRLTVGGELSAKDGTWQEIPLDYLRMSFEISKEDTAFTVGLKKADLGYEGGRLVLTGSLDLPARTFLIERLESGIDPVSLFRRLAPEAALPGIRFVEPPMVSLESSRISLDRPQDTTLNGTLKSGAGMLVTLSGDQTLAIQQIEGAFSLENGILRLPGLQCRLAEGIVHYVGTVDLMAGIPSFSGDLQATGLSLQQVTELSGGGSDHNGRLSLNFQGGGLASLGGLKGTGKLSIEGGDFISIPVFGKLRPLLDVLHPGGRDKESSSLLVSDYGMEGGVFSCRNLSIKEGLVEINAAGRVDLVNKNLDMVASAQSVGITKIFTHLVGKALEIEARGPLDSFEWRFKNVPGFDSVTNFASGVGGRVIGTAGDAGGTVLRAAGKTVQGVSKLIPGLPRSKDETQEGPRPGLKNPLKKLFPGKE
;
A
#
# COMPACT_ATOMS: atom_id res chain seq x y z
N MET A 1 -5.62 -108.31 -4.02
CA MET A 1 -5.97 -108.12 -5.45
C MET A 1 -7.48 -108.13 -5.53
N GLU A 2 -8.13 -107.02 -5.16
CA GLU A 2 -9.53 -106.72 -5.50
C GLU A 2 -9.79 -105.25 -5.16
N THR A 3 -9.99 -104.46 -6.23
CA THR A 3 -10.88 -103.28 -6.35
C THR A 3 -10.70 -102.11 -5.37
N ASP A 4 -10.16 -100.92 -5.67
CA ASP A 4 -9.88 -100.12 -6.88
C ASP A 4 -11.03 -99.82 -7.86
N ALA A 5 -12.28 -100.05 -7.45
CA ALA A 5 -13.45 -99.76 -8.29
C ALA A 5 -14.22 -98.47 -7.92
N ASN A 6 -13.87 -97.75 -6.85
CA ASN A 6 -14.76 -96.72 -6.27
C ASN A 6 -14.33 -95.26 -6.45
N THR A 7 -13.15 -94.98 -6.99
CA THR A 7 -12.63 -93.61 -7.19
C THR A 7 -13.09 -92.96 -8.52
N GLY A 8 -13.49 -93.76 -9.51
CA GLY A 8 -13.99 -93.25 -10.79
C GLY A 8 -15.37 -92.58 -10.71
N LEU A 9 -16.26 -93.10 -9.85
CA LEU A 9 -17.65 -92.61 -9.70
C LEU A 9 -17.74 -91.29 -8.92
N LEU A 10 -16.87 -91.08 -7.92
CA LEU A 10 -16.80 -89.83 -7.16
C LEU A 10 -16.23 -88.66 -7.98
N ARG A 11 -15.23 -88.90 -8.83
CA ARG A 11 -14.64 -87.87 -9.70
C ARG A 11 -15.61 -87.43 -10.81
N GLN A 12 -16.40 -88.36 -11.34
CA GLN A 12 -17.44 -88.05 -12.34
C GLN A 12 -18.64 -87.31 -11.73
N ARG A 13 -19.03 -87.61 -10.48
CA ARG A 13 -20.05 -86.85 -9.74
C ARG A 13 -19.56 -85.44 -9.38
N LEU A 14 -18.33 -85.29 -8.87
CA LEU A 14 -17.75 -83.97 -8.54
C LEU A 14 -17.56 -83.09 -9.78
N TRP A 15 -17.21 -83.65 -10.94
CA TRP A 15 -17.13 -82.89 -12.20
C TRP A 15 -18.51 -82.47 -12.73
N ARG A 16 -19.54 -83.31 -12.57
CA ARG A 16 -20.93 -82.95 -12.93
C ARG A 16 -21.52 -81.92 -11.97
N TRP A 17 -21.19 -81.96 -10.68
CA TRP A 17 -21.56 -80.92 -9.71
C TRP A 17 -20.78 -79.63 -9.91
N GLY A 18 -19.47 -79.69 -10.19
CA GLY A 18 -18.65 -78.54 -10.55
C GLY A 18 -19.12 -77.86 -11.84
N LYS A 19 -19.45 -78.62 -12.89
CA LYS A 19 -20.07 -78.06 -14.11
C LYS A 19 -21.45 -77.48 -13.84
N ARG A 20 -22.29 -78.09 -13.00
CA ARG A 20 -23.61 -77.55 -12.63
C ARG A 20 -23.52 -76.33 -11.70
N ALA A 21 -22.49 -76.23 -10.86
CA ALA A 21 -22.22 -75.05 -10.04
C ALA A 21 -21.61 -73.91 -10.87
N LEU A 22 -20.77 -74.20 -11.87
CA LEU A 22 -20.26 -73.21 -12.83
C LEU A 22 -21.33 -72.74 -13.82
N LEU A 23 -22.17 -73.64 -14.34
CA LEU A 23 -23.33 -73.28 -15.18
C LEU A 23 -24.43 -72.59 -14.38
N GLY A 24 -24.73 -73.08 -13.17
CA GLY A 24 -25.71 -72.46 -12.27
C GLY A 24 -25.24 -71.11 -11.73
N GLY A 25 -23.97 -70.98 -11.37
CA GLY A 25 -23.34 -69.73 -10.98
C GLY A 25 -23.25 -68.74 -12.16
N GLY A 26 -22.93 -69.23 -13.37
CA GLY A 26 -22.94 -68.43 -14.58
C GLY A 26 -24.34 -67.93 -14.95
N VAL A 27 -25.37 -68.77 -14.86
CA VAL A 27 -26.78 -68.40 -15.08
C VAL A 27 -27.30 -67.47 -13.99
N PHE A 28 -26.91 -67.67 -12.73
CA PHE A 28 -27.27 -66.76 -11.63
C PHE A 28 -26.59 -65.39 -11.76
N LEU A 29 -25.32 -65.36 -12.18
CA LEU A 29 -24.58 -64.12 -12.43
C LEU A 29 -25.11 -63.41 -13.69
N LEU A 30 -25.50 -64.16 -14.72
CA LEU A 30 -26.20 -63.62 -15.90
C LEU A 30 -27.60 -63.11 -15.53
N ALA A 31 -28.34 -63.82 -14.67
CA ALA A 31 -29.65 -63.39 -14.17
C ALA A 31 -29.51 -62.15 -13.26
N LEU A 32 -28.45 -62.04 -12.47
CA LEU A 32 -28.13 -60.83 -11.70
C LEU A 32 -27.74 -59.67 -12.62
N ILE A 33 -26.98 -59.92 -13.69
CA ILE A 33 -26.65 -58.91 -14.71
C ILE A 33 -27.94 -58.46 -15.42
N ILE A 34 -28.82 -59.39 -15.82
CA ILE A 34 -30.10 -59.11 -16.48
C ILE A 34 -31.06 -58.39 -15.52
N ALA A 35 -31.14 -58.80 -14.25
CA ALA A 35 -31.97 -58.14 -13.24
C ALA A 35 -31.44 -56.74 -12.89
N ALA A 36 -30.11 -56.56 -12.80
CA ALA A 36 -29.49 -55.25 -12.64
C ALA A 36 -29.71 -54.36 -13.87
N TRP A 37 -29.74 -54.94 -15.07
CA TRP A 37 -30.02 -54.23 -16.31
C TRP A 37 -31.50 -53.83 -16.43
N LEU A 38 -32.43 -54.72 -16.10
CA LEU A 38 -33.88 -54.47 -16.07
C LEU A 38 -34.28 -53.51 -14.94
N GLY A 39 -33.62 -53.56 -13.79
CA GLY A 39 -33.84 -52.65 -12.67
C GLY A 39 -33.26 -51.25 -12.86
N ARG A 40 -32.45 -51.03 -13.91
CA ARG A 40 -31.74 -49.76 -14.15
C ARG A 40 -32.70 -48.57 -14.24
N ASP A 41 -33.75 -48.71 -15.01
CA ASP A 41 -34.68 -47.60 -15.28
C ASP A 41 -35.56 -47.32 -14.06
N TRP A 42 -35.93 -48.36 -13.30
CA TRP A 42 -36.62 -48.21 -12.02
C TRP A 42 -35.77 -47.48 -10.98
N ILE A 43 -34.51 -47.90 -10.78
CA ILE A 43 -33.58 -47.24 -9.84
C ILE A 43 -33.32 -45.79 -10.25
N ALA A 44 -33.11 -45.54 -11.55
CA ALA A 44 -32.93 -44.18 -12.08
C ALA A 44 -34.16 -43.31 -11.78
N SER A 45 -35.37 -43.81 -12.02
CA SER A 45 -36.61 -43.07 -11.75
C SER A 45 -36.78 -42.70 -10.27
N ARG A 46 -36.41 -43.61 -9.35
CA ARG A 46 -36.52 -43.38 -7.91
C ARG A 46 -35.52 -42.31 -7.44
N ILE A 47 -34.28 -42.37 -7.92
CA ILE A 47 -33.26 -41.38 -7.59
C ILE A 47 -33.64 -40.01 -8.13
N ARG A 48 -34.15 -39.94 -9.37
CA ARG A 48 -34.70 -38.70 -9.95
C ARG A 48 -35.76 -38.08 -9.05
N GLY A 49 -36.76 -38.87 -8.64
CA GLY A 49 -37.82 -38.40 -7.77
C GLY A 49 -37.30 -37.82 -6.45
N VAL A 50 -36.34 -38.49 -5.80
CA VAL A 50 -35.75 -38.01 -4.55
C VAL A 50 -34.94 -36.73 -4.75
N ILE A 51 -34.16 -36.62 -5.83
CA ILE A 51 -33.39 -35.41 -6.15
C ILE A 51 -34.33 -34.24 -6.44
N ASP A 52 -35.33 -34.46 -7.29
CA ASP A 52 -36.30 -33.45 -7.71
C ASP A 52 -37.09 -32.95 -6.49
N GLU A 53 -37.63 -33.85 -5.66
CA GLU A 53 -38.35 -33.52 -4.43
C GLU A 53 -37.49 -32.69 -3.48
N ARG A 54 -36.32 -33.20 -3.08
CA ARG A 54 -35.45 -32.57 -2.08
C ARG A 54 -34.90 -31.21 -2.52
N LEU A 55 -34.61 -31.04 -3.80
CA LEU A 55 -34.14 -29.75 -4.32
C LEU A 55 -35.29 -28.77 -4.51
N SER A 56 -36.46 -29.25 -4.96
CA SER A 56 -37.65 -28.40 -5.11
C SER A 56 -38.17 -27.87 -3.78
N ASP A 57 -38.07 -28.66 -2.69
CA ASP A 57 -38.36 -28.23 -1.32
C ASP A 57 -37.48 -27.05 -0.86
N ARG A 58 -36.33 -26.87 -1.51
CA ARG A 58 -35.39 -25.76 -1.27
C ARG A 58 -35.46 -24.69 -2.36
N GLY A 59 -36.50 -24.71 -3.21
CA GLY A 59 -36.69 -23.77 -4.30
C GLY A 59 -35.74 -23.95 -5.49
N LEU A 60 -35.04 -25.08 -5.59
CA LEU A 60 -34.15 -25.38 -6.70
C LEU A 60 -34.77 -26.43 -7.61
N HIS A 61 -34.79 -26.16 -8.91
CA HIS A 61 -35.30 -27.07 -9.92
C HIS A 61 -34.16 -27.62 -10.74
N VAL A 62 -34.21 -28.90 -11.11
CA VAL A 62 -33.11 -29.53 -11.84
C VAL A 62 -33.52 -29.99 -13.23
N ASN A 63 -32.51 -30.08 -14.09
CA ASN A 63 -32.57 -30.78 -15.36
C ASN A 63 -31.30 -31.62 -15.48
N TYR A 64 -31.41 -32.79 -16.09
CA TYR A 64 -30.27 -33.68 -16.33
C TYR A 64 -30.48 -34.36 -17.68
N GLU A 65 -29.41 -34.49 -18.45
CA GLU A 65 -29.47 -35.15 -19.76
C GLU A 65 -29.55 -36.67 -19.59
N PHE A 66 -28.75 -37.21 -18.67
CA PHE A 66 -28.70 -38.64 -18.41
C PHE A 66 -28.57 -38.91 -16.92
N VAL A 67 -29.41 -39.82 -16.43
CA VAL A 67 -29.32 -40.39 -15.08
C VAL A 67 -29.47 -41.88 -15.21
N GLY A 68 -28.40 -42.63 -14.92
CA GLY A 68 -28.42 -44.09 -15.05
C GLY A 68 -27.11 -44.75 -14.64
N LEU A 69 -27.11 -46.09 -14.65
CA LEU A 69 -25.95 -46.90 -14.32
C LEU A 69 -25.05 -47.08 -15.56
N LYS A 70 -23.77 -46.72 -15.47
CA LYS A 70 -22.74 -47.05 -16.47
C LYS A 70 -21.87 -48.21 -15.98
N PRO A 71 -21.60 -49.23 -16.80
CA PRO A 71 -20.68 -50.32 -16.44
C PRO A 71 -19.34 -49.76 -15.94
N LEU A 72 -18.82 -50.28 -14.81
CA LEU A 72 -17.56 -49.88 -14.14
C LEU A 72 -17.51 -48.47 -13.53
N ARG A 73 -18.37 -47.54 -13.95
CA ARG A 73 -18.42 -46.17 -13.44
C ARG A 73 -19.43 -45.98 -12.30
N GLY A 74 -20.40 -46.88 -12.17
CA GLY A 74 -21.46 -46.80 -11.16
C GLY A 74 -22.63 -45.96 -11.67
N PHE A 75 -23.32 -45.26 -10.76
CA PHE A 75 -24.37 -44.33 -11.15
C PHE A 75 -23.75 -43.05 -11.73
N VAL A 76 -24.30 -42.50 -12.80
CA VAL A 76 -23.76 -41.30 -13.45
C VAL A 76 -24.90 -40.35 -13.73
N ILE A 77 -24.71 -39.07 -13.38
CA ILE A 77 -25.62 -37.97 -13.71
C ILE A 77 -24.85 -37.06 -14.67
N GLN A 78 -25.26 -37.02 -15.94
CA GLN A 78 -24.62 -36.15 -16.93
C GLN A 78 -25.43 -34.87 -17.11
N ASP A 79 -24.69 -33.76 -17.21
CA ASP A 79 -25.20 -32.43 -17.51
C ASP A 79 -26.32 -31.96 -16.58
N LEU A 80 -26.05 -32.05 -15.27
CA LEU A 80 -26.95 -31.54 -14.26
C LEU A 80 -26.99 -30.02 -14.32
N THR A 81 -28.15 -29.45 -14.60
CA THR A 81 -28.39 -28.00 -14.61
C THR A 81 -29.37 -27.65 -13.51
N LEU A 82 -28.98 -26.72 -12.63
CA LEU A 82 -29.78 -26.20 -11.53
C LEU A 82 -30.41 -24.87 -11.95
N TYR A 83 -31.69 -24.69 -11.63
CA TYR A 83 -32.48 -23.51 -11.92
C TYR A 83 -33.12 -22.96 -10.64
N LYS A 84 -33.25 -21.62 -10.57
CA LYS A 84 -33.87 -20.93 -9.44
C LYS A 84 -35.40 -21.00 -9.46
N THR A 85 -35.99 -21.15 -10.64
CA THR A 85 -37.45 -21.08 -10.83
C THR A 85 -37.99 -22.38 -11.42
N ALA A 86 -39.25 -22.70 -11.09
CA ALA A 86 -39.95 -23.86 -11.65
C ALA A 86 -40.06 -23.78 -13.18
N ALA A 87 -40.13 -22.57 -13.73
CA ALA A 87 -40.14 -22.30 -15.16
C ALA A 87 -38.78 -22.58 -15.85
N LYS A 88 -37.71 -22.89 -15.09
CA LYS A 88 -36.35 -23.17 -15.57
C LYS A 88 -35.77 -22.05 -16.44
N THR A 89 -36.09 -20.80 -16.13
CA THR A 89 -35.64 -19.62 -16.90
C THR A 89 -34.29 -19.09 -16.45
N GLU A 90 -33.96 -19.22 -15.16
CA GLU A 90 -32.74 -18.69 -14.56
C GLU A 90 -31.85 -19.85 -14.11
N THR A 91 -30.78 -20.08 -14.87
CA THR A 91 -29.78 -21.11 -14.54
C THR A 91 -28.88 -20.59 -13.43
N VAL A 92 -28.67 -21.39 -12.40
CA VAL A 92 -27.81 -21.06 -11.25
C VAL A 92 -26.47 -21.75 -11.37
N ALA A 93 -26.47 -23.03 -11.76
CA ALA A 93 -25.26 -23.81 -11.92
C ALA A 93 -25.45 -24.92 -12.95
N ARG A 94 -24.37 -25.31 -13.61
CA ARG A 94 -24.31 -26.46 -14.50
C ARG A 94 -23.10 -27.32 -14.14
N LEU A 95 -23.32 -28.61 -13.96
CA LEU A 95 -22.30 -29.60 -13.64
C LEU A 95 -22.26 -30.65 -14.76
N THR A 96 -21.16 -30.67 -15.51
CA THR A 96 -20.93 -31.61 -16.60
C THR A 96 -19.98 -32.73 -16.15
N ASP A 97 -20.22 -33.94 -16.65
CA ASP A 97 -19.44 -35.17 -16.39
C ASP A 97 -19.35 -35.63 -14.92
N PHE A 98 -20.46 -35.53 -14.19
CA PHE A 98 -20.56 -36.00 -12.81
C PHE A 98 -20.86 -37.51 -12.71
N ALA A 99 -19.87 -38.31 -12.31
CA ALA A 99 -20.10 -39.68 -11.86
C ALA A 99 -20.43 -39.70 -10.36
N CYS A 100 -21.30 -40.61 -9.94
CA CYS A 100 -21.72 -40.76 -8.55
C CYS A 100 -21.64 -42.24 -8.17
N ARG A 101 -20.66 -42.61 -7.36
CA ARG A 101 -20.53 -44.00 -6.90
C ARG A 101 -21.38 -44.28 -5.67
N LEU A 102 -22.66 -44.52 -5.89
CA LEU A 102 -23.55 -45.07 -4.86
C LEU A 102 -23.17 -46.52 -4.59
N SER A 103 -22.80 -46.86 -3.34
CA SER A 103 -22.65 -48.25 -2.91
C SER A 103 -24.04 -48.92 -2.97
N PRO A 104 -24.27 -49.93 -3.84
CA PRO A 104 -25.59 -50.53 -4.00
C PRO A 104 -26.14 -51.08 -2.67
N LEU A 105 -25.26 -51.65 -1.84
CA LEU A 105 -25.60 -52.18 -0.50
C LEU A 105 -26.20 -51.13 0.44
N ALA A 106 -25.82 -49.85 0.33
CA ALA A 106 -26.36 -48.79 1.17
C ALA A 106 -27.84 -48.49 0.89
N LEU A 107 -28.32 -48.74 -0.34
CA LEU A 107 -29.72 -48.56 -0.71
C LEU A 107 -30.62 -49.72 -0.23
N PHE A 108 -30.05 -50.90 0.03
CA PHE A 108 -30.82 -52.11 0.36
C PHE A 108 -30.82 -52.46 1.86
N LEU A 109 -29.80 -52.07 2.62
CA LEU A 109 -29.71 -52.40 4.05
C LEU A 109 -30.35 -51.31 4.91
N ARG A 110 -31.65 -51.48 5.17
CA ARG A 110 -32.54 -50.58 5.93
C ARG A 110 -32.32 -50.61 7.46
N ASP A 111 -31.09 -50.77 7.93
CA ASP A 111 -30.81 -50.81 9.38
C ASP A 111 -30.25 -49.46 9.88
N GLY A 112 -31.18 -48.58 10.23
CA GLY A 112 -31.13 -47.73 11.41
C GLY A 112 -30.10 -46.60 11.50
N ASN A 113 -28.79 -46.87 11.58
CA ASN A 113 -27.92 -46.00 12.38
C ASN A 113 -26.56 -45.58 11.83
N SER A 114 -26.16 -45.89 10.58
CA SER A 114 -24.92 -45.31 10.00
C SER A 114 -24.78 -45.54 8.49
N GLN A 115 -25.73 -45.05 7.70
CA GLN A 115 -25.54 -45.05 6.24
C GLN A 115 -24.69 -43.85 5.83
N THR A 116 -23.40 -44.09 5.60
CA THR A 116 -22.51 -43.12 4.96
C THR A 116 -22.60 -43.27 3.44
N LEU A 117 -23.03 -42.21 2.77
CA LEU A 117 -23.10 -42.08 1.33
C LEU A 117 -21.79 -41.49 0.80
N SER A 118 -20.95 -42.32 0.16
CA SER A 118 -19.73 -41.84 -0.50
C SER A 118 -20.06 -41.36 -1.91
N LEU A 119 -19.65 -40.14 -2.25
CA LEU A 119 -19.87 -39.49 -3.53
C LEU A 119 -18.50 -39.11 -4.10
N SER A 120 -18.27 -39.37 -5.40
CA SER A 120 -16.98 -39.12 -6.02
C SER A 120 -17.09 -38.57 -7.43
N VAL A 121 -16.57 -37.37 -7.66
CA VAL A 121 -16.48 -36.72 -8.97
C VAL A 121 -15.08 -36.91 -9.53
N LYS A 122 -14.97 -37.21 -10.83
CA LYS A 122 -13.70 -37.28 -11.54
C LYS A 122 -13.81 -36.46 -12.82
N GLU A 123 -12.88 -35.53 -13.01
CA GLU A 123 -12.76 -34.70 -14.21
C GLU A 123 -14.04 -33.89 -14.54
N GLY A 124 -14.80 -33.48 -13.51
CA GLY A 124 -16.02 -32.70 -13.70
C GLY A 124 -15.76 -31.24 -14.05
N THR A 125 -16.76 -30.56 -14.60
CA THR A 125 -16.75 -29.10 -14.76
C THR A 125 -18.00 -28.51 -14.13
N LEU A 126 -17.84 -27.54 -13.22
CA LEU A 126 -18.93 -26.79 -12.59
C LEU A 126 -18.90 -25.36 -13.10
N THR A 127 -19.96 -24.94 -13.77
CA THR A 127 -20.18 -23.56 -14.19
C THR A 127 -21.24 -22.94 -13.31
N LEU A 128 -20.90 -21.85 -12.62
CA LEU A 128 -21.82 -21.02 -11.87
C LEU A 128 -22.27 -19.84 -12.75
N PHE A 129 -23.53 -19.44 -12.61
CA PHE A 129 -24.14 -18.37 -13.39
C PHE A 129 -24.69 -17.29 -12.46
N HIS A 130 -24.45 -16.02 -12.78
CA HIS A 130 -25.03 -14.87 -12.09
C HIS A 130 -25.30 -13.75 -13.11
N GLY A 131 -26.55 -13.64 -13.56
CA GLY A 131 -26.89 -12.75 -14.68
C GLY A 131 -26.20 -13.21 -15.97
N GLU A 132 -25.42 -12.32 -16.59
CA GLU A 132 -24.62 -12.63 -17.78
C GLU A 132 -23.23 -13.20 -17.44
N ASP A 133 -22.79 -13.07 -16.18
CA ASP A 133 -21.48 -13.52 -15.75
C ASP A 133 -21.47 -15.03 -15.49
N THR A 134 -20.38 -15.68 -15.93
CA THR A 134 -20.17 -17.11 -15.71
C THR A 134 -18.80 -17.39 -15.14
N VAL A 135 -18.77 -18.34 -14.21
CA VAL A 135 -17.55 -18.72 -13.51
C VAL A 135 -17.44 -20.24 -13.55
N ALA A 136 -16.39 -20.76 -14.20
CA ALA A 136 -16.19 -22.19 -14.40
C ALA A 136 -15.04 -22.74 -13.54
N LEU A 137 -15.34 -23.75 -12.74
CA LEU A 137 -14.38 -24.63 -12.08
C LEU A 137 -14.17 -25.85 -12.98
N LYS A 138 -12.94 -26.06 -13.43
CA LYS A 138 -12.55 -27.16 -14.32
C LYS A 138 -11.83 -28.25 -13.54
N SER A 139 -11.70 -29.42 -14.15
CA SER A 139 -10.89 -30.53 -13.62
C SER A 139 -11.27 -30.94 -12.19
N ILE A 140 -12.57 -30.92 -11.87
CA ILE A 140 -13.08 -31.20 -10.53
C ILE A 140 -12.89 -32.69 -10.21
N ASN A 141 -12.07 -32.96 -9.21
CA ASN A 141 -11.87 -34.26 -8.62
C ASN A 141 -12.28 -34.18 -7.15
N ALA A 142 -13.45 -34.70 -6.83
CA ALA A 142 -14.01 -34.57 -5.50
C ALA A 142 -14.38 -35.92 -4.91
N ARG A 143 -14.24 -36.03 -3.59
CA ARG A 143 -14.72 -37.15 -2.80
C ARG A 143 -15.25 -36.61 -1.49
N TRP A 144 -16.51 -36.91 -1.20
CA TRP A 144 -17.14 -36.57 0.06
C TRP A 144 -18.01 -37.72 0.54
N ASP A 145 -18.18 -37.80 1.84
CA ASP A 145 -18.99 -38.78 2.53
C ASP A 145 -20.09 -38.05 3.29
N ALA A 146 -21.34 -38.38 2.98
CA ALA A 146 -22.49 -37.79 3.67
C ALA A 146 -23.11 -38.82 4.62
N SER A 147 -23.28 -38.46 5.88
CA SER A 147 -24.09 -39.16 6.86
C SER A 147 -25.30 -38.29 7.22
N PRO A 148 -26.28 -38.79 8.00
CA PRO A 148 -27.44 -37.98 8.41
C PRO A 148 -27.05 -36.67 9.13
N ASP A 149 -25.99 -36.70 9.92
CA ASP A 149 -25.58 -35.59 10.80
C ASP A 149 -24.33 -34.85 10.33
N GLU A 150 -23.62 -35.37 9.33
CA GLU A 150 -22.30 -34.86 8.96
C GLU A 150 -22.04 -35.03 7.45
N LEU A 151 -21.53 -33.99 6.81
CA LEU A 151 -20.92 -34.05 5.48
C LEU A 151 -19.40 -33.89 5.61
N ASP A 152 -18.66 -34.96 5.33
CA ASP A 152 -17.20 -34.99 5.33
C ASP A 152 -16.65 -34.84 3.91
N ILE A 153 -16.10 -33.66 3.60
CA ILE A 153 -15.41 -33.35 2.36
C ILE A 153 -13.97 -33.85 2.50
N ARG A 154 -13.75 -35.13 2.19
CA ARG A 154 -12.42 -35.73 2.28
C ARG A 154 -11.39 -35.02 1.40
N LYS A 155 -11.78 -34.69 0.16
CA LYS A 155 -10.91 -33.99 -0.80
C LYS A 155 -11.73 -33.46 -1.98
N LEU A 156 -11.55 -32.20 -2.33
CA LEU A 156 -12.05 -31.60 -3.57
C LEU A 156 -10.92 -30.83 -4.20
N GLU A 157 -10.44 -31.30 -5.35
CA GLU A 157 -9.47 -30.60 -6.18
C GLU A 157 -10.20 -30.01 -7.39
N ALA A 158 -9.88 -28.78 -7.75
CA ALA A 158 -10.38 -28.14 -8.96
C ALA A 158 -9.36 -27.14 -9.48
N ASN A 159 -9.45 -26.78 -10.76
CA ASN A 159 -8.73 -25.65 -11.30
C ASN A 159 -9.71 -24.50 -11.56
N PHE A 160 -9.39 -23.34 -11.02
CA PHE A 160 -10.21 -22.15 -11.09
C PHE A 160 -9.37 -20.99 -11.63
N GLN A 161 -9.57 -20.62 -12.89
CA GLN A 161 -8.81 -19.54 -13.54
C GLN A 161 -7.27 -19.67 -13.38
N GLY A 162 -6.73 -20.89 -13.45
CA GLY A 162 -5.29 -21.15 -13.25
C GLY A 162 -4.86 -21.34 -11.79
N LEU A 163 -5.77 -21.18 -10.83
CA LEU A 163 -5.57 -21.50 -9.43
C LEU A 163 -5.99 -22.96 -9.13
N ASP A 164 -5.05 -23.77 -8.67
CA ASP A 164 -5.34 -25.11 -8.17
C ASP A 164 -5.95 -25.01 -6.77
N LEU A 165 -7.23 -25.30 -6.69
CA LEU A 165 -8.02 -25.30 -5.48
C LEU A 165 -8.02 -26.69 -4.86
N GLU A 166 -7.75 -26.78 -3.56
CA GLU A 166 -7.85 -27.99 -2.75
C GLU A 166 -8.73 -27.68 -1.53
N ILE A 167 -9.94 -28.22 -1.50
CA ILE A 167 -10.89 -28.08 -0.39
C ILE A 167 -10.98 -29.40 0.37
N ASN A 168 -10.88 -29.31 1.69
CA ASN A 168 -11.24 -30.37 2.61
C ASN A 168 -12.11 -29.79 3.73
N GLY A 169 -12.80 -30.64 4.49
CA GLY A 169 -13.59 -30.12 5.60
C GLY A 169 -14.70 -31.01 6.10
N ARG A 170 -15.32 -30.59 7.20
CA ARG A 170 -16.45 -31.26 7.85
C ARG A 170 -17.58 -30.27 8.07
N ILE A 171 -18.80 -30.67 7.76
CA ILE A 171 -19.98 -29.84 7.96
C ILE A 171 -21.00 -30.62 8.77
N SER A 172 -21.24 -30.22 10.02
CA SER A 172 -22.35 -30.75 10.83
C SER A 172 -23.69 -30.28 10.25
N LEU A 173 -24.62 -31.22 10.10
CA LEU A 173 -25.96 -31.04 9.58
C LEU A 173 -27.03 -31.02 10.69
N GLN A 174 -26.63 -31.11 11.97
CA GLN A 174 -27.58 -31.14 13.08
C GLN A 174 -28.53 -29.94 13.05
N ASN A 175 -29.81 -30.25 13.06
CA ASN A 175 -30.88 -29.30 12.85
C ASN A 175 -31.11 -28.53 14.17
N ARG A 176 -30.89 -27.21 14.16
CA ARG A 176 -31.18 -26.29 15.29
C ARG A 176 -32.67 -26.29 15.73
N ALA A 177 -33.53 -27.07 15.07
CA ALA A 177 -34.97 -27.03 15.20
C ALA A 177 -35.54 -27.68 16.47
N GLU A 178 -34.77 -28.47 17.24
CA GLU A 178 -35.32 -29.13 18.43
C GLU A 178 -35.27 -28.29 19.72
N ASP A 179 -34.47 -27.23 19.79
CA ASP A 179 -34.34 -26.42 21.02
C ASP A 179 -35.17 -25.13 21.04
N THR A 180 -35.97 -24.87 20.00
CA THR A 180 -36.88 -23.70 19.94
C THR A 180 -38.35 -24.11 19.88
N ALA A 181 -38.71 -25.27 20.44
CA ALA A 181 -40.10 -25.68 20.63
C ALA A 181 -40.68 -25.12 21.94
N ALA A 182 -40.55 -23.81 22.19
CA ALA A 182 -41.32 -23.09 23.20
C ALA A 182 -41.20 -21.57 23.05
N THR A 183 -41.79 -20.99 22.00
CA THR A 183 -42.54 -19.70 22.04
C THR A 183 -43.12 -19.43 20.66
N THR A 184 -44.41 -19.75 20.52
CA THR A 184 -45.22 -19.52 19.34
C THR A 184 -45.71 -18.07 19.33
N VAL A 185 -45.24 -17.23 18.41
CA VAL A 185 -46.02 -16.11 17.89
C VAL A 185 -45.90 -16.10 16.37
N ALA A 186 -47.00 -16.48 15.72
CA ALA A 186 -47.15 -16.53 14.28
C ALA A 186 -47.12 -15.11 13.69
N THR A 187 -45.94 -14.68 13.25
CA THR A 187 -45.85 -13.69 12.17
C THR A 187 -45.55 -14.48 10.90
N LYS A 188 -46.37 -14.28 9.87
CA LYS A 188 -46.23 -14.81 8.52
C LYS A 188 -44.96 -14.20 7.89
N MET A 189 -43.79 -14.67 8.34
CA MET A 189 -42.50 -14.34 7.77
C MET A 189 -42.45 -14.95 6.37
N ALA A 190 -42.10 -14.12 5.39
CA ALA A 190 -41.69 -14.54 4.07
C ALA A 190 -40.75 -15.75 4.21
N SER A 191 -40.95 -16.78 3.39
CA SER A 191 -40.00 -17.90 3.30
C SER A 191 -38.59 -17.32 3.31
N PRO A 192 -37.73 -17.70 4.29
CA PRO A 192 -36.34 -17.27 4.24
C PRO A 192 -35.84 -17.62 2.86
N ASP A 193 -35.30 -16.62 2.16
CA ASP A 193 -34.71 -16.77 0.84
C ASP A 193 -33.55 -17.76 0.99
N THR A 194 -33.88 -19.03 0.83
CA THR A 194 -33.00 -20.19 1.05
C THR A 194 -32.18 -20.48 -0.19
N GLY A 195 -32.30 -19.61 -1.21
CA GLY A 195 -31.46 -19.62 -2.39
C GLY A 195 -30.00 -19.54 -1.99
N ILE A 196 -29.20 -20.44 -2.57
CA ILE A 196 -27.75 -20.36 -2.47
C ILE A 196 -27.32 -19.09 -3.21
N ASP A 197 -26.90 -18.07 -2.45
CA ASP A 197 -26.42 -16.82 -3.02
C ASP A 197 -24.92 -16.93 -3.34
N PHE A 198 -24.59 -16.95 -4.63
CA PHE A 198 -23.21 -16.92 -5.12
C PHE A 198 -22.66 -15.51 -5.33
N SER A 199 -23.46 -14.45 -5.10
CA SER A 199 -23.03 -13.06 -5.27
C SER A 199 -21.69 -12.73 -4.59
N PRO A 200 -21.34 -13.28 -3.40
CA PRO A 200 -20.01 -13.06 -2.82
C PRO A 200 -18.85 -13.59 -3.69
N VAL A 201 -19.03 -14.71 -4.38
CA VAL A 201 -18.00 -15.29 -5.28
C VAL A 201 -17.78 -14.37 -6.49
N PHE A 202 -18.87 -13.89 -7.08
CA PHE A 202 -18.80 -12.96 -8.22
C PHE A 202 -18.29 -11.58 -7.79
N ALA A 203 -18.67 -11.09 -6.60
CA ALA A 203 -18.16 -9.83 -6.05
C ALA A 203 -16.66 -9.89 -5.72
N ALA A 204 -16.14 -11.07 -5.35
CA ALA A 204 -14.72 -11.28 -5.14
C ALA A 204 -13.94 -11.41 -6.46
N ALA A 205 -14.59 -11.78 -7.57
CA ALA A 205 -13.92 -12.10 -8.82
C ALA A 205 -12.97 -11.00 -9.37
N PRO A 206 -13.34 -9.70 -9.36
CA PRO A 206 -12.44 -8.62 -9.80
C PRO A 206 -11.20 -8.43 -8.91
N TRP A 207 -11.29 -8.87 -7.64
CA TRP A 207 -10.20 -8.79 -6.67
C TRP A 207 -9.27 -9.99 -6.73
N MET A 208 -9.58 -10.98 -7.57
CA MET A 208 -8.77 -12.18 -7.72
C MET A 208 -7.49 -11.88 -8.47
N ILE A 209 -6.44 -12.54 -8.01
CA ILE A 209 -5.11 -12.42 -8.57
C ILE A 209 -5.04 -13.34 -9.77
N HIS A 210 -4.66 -12.78 -10.92
CA HIS A 210 -4.45 -13.54 -12.14
C HIS A 210 -3.03 -14.09 -12.12
N PHE A 211 -2.87 -15.40 -12.10
CA PHE A 211 -1.57 -16.04 -12.09
C PHE A 211 -1.22 -16.54 -13.49
N ALA A 212 -0.14 -16.01 -14.06
CA ALA A 212 0.32 -16.37 -15.40
C ALA A 212 1.54 -17.33 -15.38
N GLY A 213 2.03 -17.67 -14.19
CA GLY A 213 3.20 -18.53 -13.98
C GLY A 213 3.01 -19.98 -14.43
N LYS A 214 4.13 -20.63 -14.78
CA LYS A 214 4.16 -22.09 -15.08
C LYS A 214 4.01 -22.94 -13.83
N GLU A 215 4.39 -22.42 -12.67
CA GLU A 215 4.12 -23.07 -11.39
C GLU A 215 2.66 -22.81 -11.01
N ALA A 216 1.91 -23.87 -10.73
CA ALA A 216 0.51 -23.76 -10.38
C ALA A 216 0.36 -23.04 -9.03
N SER A 217 -0.30 -21.89 -9.05
CA SER A 217 -0.80 -21.24 -7.83
C SER A 217 -1.77 -22.18 -7.13
N ARG A 218 -1.65 -22.32 -5.82
CA ARG A 218 -2.46 -23.25 -5.03
C ARG A 218 -3.21 -22.54 -3.93
N LEU A 219 -4.49 -22.85 -3.78
CA LEU A 219 -5.33 -22.43 -2.68
C LEU A 219 -5.85 -23.66 -1.95
N LYS A 220 -5.39 -23.88 -0.72
CA LYS A 220 -5.95 -24.89 0.18
C LYS A 220 -7.02 -24.25 1.06
N VAL A 221 -8.15 -24.90 1.23
CA VAL A 221 -9.26 -24.42 2.05
C VAL A 221 -9.75 -25.56 2.94
N ASN A 222 -9.75 -25.34 4.25
CA ASN A 222 -10.36 -26.22 5.21
C ASN A 222 -11.66 -25.59 5.73
N ILE A 223 -12.78 -26.29 5.53
CA ILE A 223 -14.10 -25.84 5.97
C ILE A 223 -14.50 -26.65 7.20
N ASP A 224 -14.82 -26.01 8.30
CA ASP A 224 -15.36 -26.69 9.48
C ASP A 224 -16.64 -25.99 9.95
N ARG A 225 -17.74 -26.73 10.02
CA ARG A 225 -18.99 -26.27 10.63
C ARG A 225 -19.32 -27.17 11.81
N ASP A 226 -19.23 -26.60 13.00
CA ASP A 226 -19.50 -27.34 14.23
C ASP A 226 -21.00 -27.58 14.45
N ALA A 227 -21.33 -28.36 15.49
CA ALA A 227 -22.71 -28.65 15.87
C ALA A 227 -23.49 -27.42 16.36
N THR A 228 -22.81 -26.35 16.77
CA THR A 228 -23.45 -25.06 17.14
C THR A 228 -23.88 -24.26 15.90
N GLY A 229 -23.42 -24.68 14.71
CA GLY A 229 -23.67 -24.04 13.45
C GLY A 229 -22.65 -22.96 13.10
N ARG A 230 -21.59 -22.78 13.90
CA ARG A 230 -20.49 -21.85 13.63
C ARG A 230 -19.69 -22.38 12.45
N LEU A 231 -19.55 -21.56 11.41
CA LEU A 231 -18.75 -21.87 10.23
C LEU A 231 -17.37 -21.20 10.36
N THR A 232 -16.32 -22.00 10.25
CA THR A 232 -14.94 -21.55 10.12
C THR A 232 -14.38 -22.03 8.78
N VAL A 233 -13.69 -21.15 8.07
CA VAL A 233 -13.05 -21.46 6.79
C VAL A 233 -11.60 -21.01 6.88
N GLY A 234 -10.70 -21.94 7.14
CA GLY A 234 -9.26 -21.70 7.07
C GLY A 234 -8.77 -21.84 5.63
N GLY A 235 -7.81 -21.03 5.22
CA GLY A 235 -7.21 -21.18 3.90
C GLY A 235 -5.74 -20.79 3.84
N GLU A 236 -5.02 -21.42 2.90
CA GLU A 236 -3.64 -21.14 2.56
C GLU A 236 -3.52 -20.91 1.04
N LEU A 237 -3.18 -19.70 0.64
CA LEU A 237 -2.88 -19.34 -0.73
C LEU A 237 -1.36 -19.29 -0.90
N SER A 238 -0.84 -19.92 -1.96
CA SER A 238 0.56 -19.80 -2.39
C SER A 238 0.61 -19.64 -3.88
N ALA A 239 1.26 -18.59 -4.34
CA ALA A 239 1.40 -18.26 -5.74
C ALA A 239 2.74 -17.58 -6.04
N LYS A 240 3.16 -17.68 -7.30
CA LYS A 240 4.34 -17.03 -7.86
C LYS A 240 4.01 -16.40 -9.21
N ASP A 241 4.75 -15.36 -9.58
CA ASP A 241 4.65 -14.68 -10.88
C ASP A 241 3.19 -14.30 -11.23
N GLY A 242 2.53 -13.63 -10.28
CA GLY A 242 1.14 -13.23 -10.37
C GLY A 242 0.95 -11.80 -10.83
N THR A 243 -0.28 -11.44 -11.16
CA THR A 243 -0.69 -10.05 -11.38
C THR A 243 -1.97 -9.78 -10.60
N TRP A 244 -1.93 -8.75 -9.75
CA TRP A 244 -3.07 -8.28 -8.98
C TRP A 244 -3.37 -6.85 -9.40
N GLN A 245 -4.54 -6.60 -10.01
CA GLN A 245 -4.90 -5.26 -10.52
C GLN A 245 -3.78 -4.62 -11.37
N GLU A 246 -3.22 -5.38 -12.32
CA GLU A 246 -2.08 -4.95 -13.16
C GLU A 246 -0.74 -4.74 -12.42
N ILE A 247 -0.68 -5.04 -11.11
CA ILE A 247 0.54 -5.03 -10.30
C ILE A 247 1.19 -6.41 -10.36
N PRO A 248 2.39 -6.55 -10.94
CA PRO A 248 3.10 -7.82 -10.96
C PRO A 248 3.57 -8.16 -9.55
N LEU A 249 3.32 -9.38 -9.11
CA LEU A 249 3.75 -9.92 -7.83
C LEU A 249 4.76 -11.03 -8.09
N ASP A 250 5.92 -10.93 -7.43
CA ASP A 250 6.94 -11.99 -7.50
C ASP A 250 6.39 -13.27 -6.86
N TYR A 251 5.72 -13.11 -5.72
CA TYR A 251 4.99 -14.18 -5.03
C TYR A 251 3.94 -13.62 -4.08
N LEU A 252 2.99 -14.48 -3.70
CA LEU A 252 2.07 -14.26 -2.60
C LEU A 252 1.90 -15.55 -1.81
N ARG A 253 2.09 -15.49 -0.50
CA ARG A 253 1.75 -16.55 0.45
C ARG A 253 0.87 -15.98 1.53
N MET A 254 -0.33 -16.51 1.70
CA MET A 254 -1.30 -15.98 2.64
C MET A 254 -2.00 -17.12 3.37
N SER A 255 -2.07 -17.04 4.69
CA SER A 255 -2.89 -17.89 5.54
C SER A 255 -3.98 -17.05 6.18
N PHE A 256 -5.23 -17.46 6.01
CA PHE A 256 -6.40 -16.73 6.49
C PHE A 256 -7.39 -17.66 7.19
N GLU A 257 -8.28 -17.06 7.98
CA GLU A 257 -9.39 -17.73 8.62
C GLU A 257 -10.61 -16.82 8.52
N ILE A 258 -11.68 -17.33 7.91
CA ILE A 258 -12.97 -16.66 7.85
C ILE A 258 -13.82 -17.26 8.95
N SER A 259 -14.37 -16.41 9.81
CA SER A 259 -15.33 -16.82 10.81
C SER A 259 -16.61 -16.01 10.66
N LYS A 260 -17.75 -16.66 10.88
CA LYS A 260 -19.04 -16.00 10.96
C LYS A 260 -19.53 -16.05 12.41
N GLU A 261 -19.67 -14.89 13.02
CA GLU A 261 -20.30 -14.73 14.34
C GLU A 261 -21.57 -13.91 14.14
N ASP A 262 -22.72 -14.50 14.50
CA ASP A 262 -24.07 -14.00 14.21
C ASP A 262 -24.32 -13.67 12.73
N THR A 263 -24.08 -12.41 12.34
CA THR A 263 -24.25 -11.86 10.99
C THR A 263 -22.98 -11.26 10.41
N ALA A 264 -21.91 -11.12 11.20
CA ALA A 264 -20.67 -10.50 10.76
C ALA A 264 -19.68 -11.55 10.26
N PHE A 265 -19.12 -11.31 9.06
CA PHE A 265 -18.01 -12.07 8.54
C PHE A 265 -16.71 -11.33 8.82
N THR A 266 -15.81 -11.98 9.56
CA THR A 266 -14.46 -11.50 9.80
C THR A 266 -13.49 -12.40 9.04
N VAL A 267 -12.54 -11.79 8.32
CA VAL A 267 -11.43 -12.51 7.67
C VAL A 267 -10.16 -12.19 8.44
N GLY A 268 -9.75 -13.08 9.33
CA GLY A 268 -8.47 -12.99 10.02
C GLY A 268 -7.32 -13.41 9.09
N LEU A 269 -6.40 -12.50 8.80
CA LEU A 269 -5.14 -12.77 8.11
C LEU A 269 -4.08 -13.14 9.14
N LYS A 270 -3.90 -14.45 9.38
CA LYS A 270 -2.86 -14.98 10.27
C LYS A 270 -1.46 -14.56 9.80
N LYS A 271 -1.26 -14.53 8.48
CA LYS A 271 -0.03 -14.07 7.82
C LYS A 271 -0.27 -13.86 6.34
N ALA A 272 0.20 -12.76 5.79
CA ALA A 272 0.37 -12.53 4.36
C ALA A 272 1.84 -12.15 4.11
N ASP A 273 2.46 -12.76 3.11
CA ASP A 273 3.86 -12.59 2.73
C ASP A 273 3.91 -12.41 1.20
N LEU A 274 4.24 -11.21 0.76
CA LEU A 274 4.14 -10.75 -0.62
C LEU A 274 5.50 -10.24 -1.11
N GLY A 275 5.86 -10.62 -2.32
CA GLY A 275 7.03 -10.09 -3.04
C GLY A 275 6.63 -9.14 -4.16
N TYR A 276 7.29 -7.98 -4.25
CA TYR A 276 7.08 -6.99 -5.31
C TYR A 276 8.39 -6.27 -5.64
N GLU A 277 8.83 -6.34 -6.90
CA GLU A 277 10.05 -5.69 -7.40
C GLU A 277 11.28 -5.97 -6.51
N GLY A 278 11.39 -7.20 -5.99
CA GLY A 278 12.46 -7.61 -5.09
C GLY A 278 12.29 -7.15 -3.62
N GLY A 279 11.30 -6.31 -3.33
CA GLY A 279 10.85 -5.98 -1.99
C GLY A 279 9.96 -7.07 -1.39
N ARG A 280 9.87 -7.10 -0.06
CA ARG A 280 9.03 -8.05 0.69
C ARG A 280 8.12 -7.32 1.65
N LEU A 281 6.85 -7.73 1.69
CA LEU A 281 5.86 -7.26 2.66
C LEU A 281 5.32 -8.45 3.46
N VAL A 282 5.35 -8.35 4.78
CA VAL A 282 4.75 -9.31 5.71
C VAL A 282 3.69 -8.58 6.53
N LEU A 283 2.49 -9.16 6.63
CA LEU A 283 1.32 -8.53 7.25
C LEU A 283 0.53 -9.55 8.08
N THR A 284 0.05 -9.14 9.24
CA THR A 284 -1.01 -9.81 10.02
C THR A 284 -2.12 -8.81 10.33
N GLY A 285 -3.35 -9.29 10.37
CA GLY A 285 -4.49 -8.40 10.54
C GLY A 285 -5.83 -9.08 10.40
N SER A 286 -6.89 -8.30 10.28
CA SER A 286 -8.24 -8.79 10.01
C SER A 286 -9.04 -7.82 9.15
N LEU A 287 -9.91 -8.35 8.30
CA LEU A 287 -10.88 -7.59 7.53
C LEU A 287 -12.26 -7.79 8.12
N ASP A 288 -12.86 -6.72 8.62
CA ASP A 288 -14.28 -6.65 8.95
C ASP A 288 -15.04 -6.30 7.67
N LEU A 289 -15.73 -7.29 7.10
CA LEU A 289 -16.45 -7.13 5.84
C LEU A 289 -17.69 -6.21 5.97
N PRO A 290 -18.56 -6.34 7.00
CA PRO A 290 -19.64 -5.39 7.25
C PRO A 290 -19.16 -3.94 7.43
N ALA A 291 -18.13 -3.74 8.24
CA ALA A 291 -17.60 -2.40 8.51
C ALA A 291 -16.65 -1.89 7.41
N ARG A 292 -16.34 -2.73 6.40
CA ARG A 292 -15.39 -2.47 5.31
C ARG A 292 -14.11 -1.82 5.83
N THR A 293 -13.59 -2.42 6.91
CA THR A 293 -12.45 -1.92 7.66
C THR A 293 -11.40 -3.02 7.75
N PHE A 294 -10.18 -2.68 7.36
CA PHE A 294 -9.02 -3.55 7.52
C PHE A 294 -8.19 -3.13 8.73
N LEU A 295 -8.05 -4.02 9.70
CA LEU A 295 -7.22 -3.86 10.88
C LEU A 295 -5.86 -4.50 10.62
N ILE A 296 -4.80 -3.71 10.66
CA ILE A 296 -3.42 -4.14 10.60
C ILE A 296 -2.92 -4.29 12.04
N GLU A 297 -2.64 -5.52 12.44
CA GLU A 297 -2.00 -5.79 13.73
C GLU A 297 -0.51 -5.49 13.63
N ARG A 298 0.13 -6.00 12.57
CA ARG A 298 1.54 -5.77 12.26
C ARG A 298 1.77 -5.84 10.76
N LEU A 299 2.54 -4.89 10.23
CA LEU A 299 3.05 -4.91 8.86
C LEU A 299 4.53 -4.54 8.87
N GLU A 300 5.32 -5.26 8.08
CA GLU A 300 6.71 -4.93 7.79
C GLU A 300 6.89 -4.99 6.27
N SER A 301 7.38 -3.91 5.67
CA SER A 301 7.50 -3.78 4.23
C SER A 301 8.86 -3.21 3.86
N GLY A 302 9.59 -3.93 3.02
CA GLY A 302 10.73 -3.44 2.25
C GLY A 302 10.36 -3.15 0.79
N ILE A 303 9.08 -2.89 0.50
CA ILE A 303 8.63 -2.45 -0.83
C ILE A 303 8.77 -0.93 -0.93
N ASP A 304 9.22 -0.41 -2.07
CA ASP A 304 9.26 1.03 -2.33
C ASP A 304 7.83 1.60 -2.41
N PRO A 305 7.39 2.37 -1.40
CA PRO A 305 6.02 2.89 -1.36
C PRO A 305 5.77 3.92 -2.47
N VAL A 306 6.80 4.63 -2.94
CA VAL A 306 6.65 5.64 -4.01
C VAL A 306 6.43 4.95 -5.35
N SER A 307 7.17 3.87 -5.62
CA SER A 307 7.00 3.08 -6.84
C SER A 307 5.65 2.36 -6.88
N LEU A 308 5.23 1.76 -5.76
CA LEU A 308 3.90 1.16 -5.64
C LEU A 308 2.78 2.19 -5.81
N PHE A 309 2.88 3.34 -5.13
CA PHE A 309 1.87 4.40 -5.23
C PHE A 309 1.77 5.00 -6.63
N ARG A 310 2.90 5.16 -7.33
CA ARG A 310 2.93 5.64 -8.72
C ARG A 310 2.17 4.71 -9.67
N ARG A 311 2.13 3.40 -9.36
CA ARG A 311 1.38 2.43 -10.15
C ARG A 311 -0.10 2.39 -9.79
N LEU A 312 -0.42 2.48 -8.50
CA LEU A 312 -1.79 2.47 -7.98
C LEU A 312 -2.57 3.76 -8.26
N ALA A 313 -1.90 4.91 -8.19
CA ALA A 313 -2.49 6.24 -8.32
C ALA A 313 -1.54 7.17 -9.10
N PRO A 314 -1.31 6.93 -10.40
CA PRO A 314 -0.36 7.71 -11.21
C PRO A 314 -0.68 9.21 -11.24
N GLU A 315 -1.96 9.59 -11.16
CA GLU A 315 -2.41 10.98 -11.11
C GLU A 315 -2.01 11.72 -9.83
N ALA A 316 -1.79 11.00 -8.72
CA ALA A 316 -1.42 11.56 -7.43
C ALA A 316 0.08 11.44 -7.14
N ALA A 317 0.83 10.76 -8.01
CA ALA A 317 2.24 10.48 -7.80
C ALA A 317 3.08 11.77 -7.82
N LEU A 318 3.90 11.97 -6.80
CA LEU A 318 4.82 13.11 -6.73
C LEU A 318 5.98 12.91 -7.73
N PRO A 319 6.10 13.77 -8.77
CA PRO A 319 7.21 13.66 -9.70
C PRO A 319 8.52 14.07 -9.02
N GLY A 320 9.61 13.37 -9.36
CA GLY A 320 10.95 13.72 -8.89
C GLY A 320 11.35 13.16 -7.52
N ILE A 321 10.49 12.40 -6.84
CA ILE A 321 10.86 11.68 -5.62
C ILE A 321 11.13 10.22 -5.96
N ARG A 322 12.27 9.69 -5.50
CA ARG A 322 12.59 8.26 -5.56
C ARG A 322 13.46 7.86 -4.37
N PHE A 323 13.20 6.67 -3.83
CA PHE A 323 14.13 6.06 -2.89
C PHE A 323 15.34 5.50 -3.65
N VAL A 324 16.53 5.58 -3.04
CA VAL A 324 17.75 4.96 -3.60
C VAL A 324 17.66 3.45 -3.47
N GLU A 325 17.21 2.99 -2.30
CA GLU A 325 16.85 1.61 -2.00
C GLU A 325 15.49 1.59 -1.29
N PRO A 326 14.65 0.55 -1.48
CA PRO A 326 13.36 0.45 -0.81
C PRO A 326 13.48 0.66 0.71
N PRO A 327 12.71 1.59 1.30
CA PRO A 327 12.74 1.82 2.72
C PRO A 327 12.08 0.65 3.47
N MET A 328 12.47 0.46 4.73
CA MET A 328 11.74 -0.38 5.67
C MET A 328 10.61 0.45 6.29
N VAL A 329 9.37 0.03 6.06
CA VAL A 329 8.17 0.60 6.66
C VAL A 329 7.57 -0.43 7.60
N SER A 330 7.32 -0.06 8.84
CA SER A 330 6.53 -0.86 9.77
C SER A 330 5.23 -0.16 10.13
N LEU A 331 4.14 -0.92 10.25
CA LEU A 331 2.88 -0.44 10.81
C LEU A 331 2.44 -1.37 11.94
N GLU A 332 1.84 -0.80 12.98
CA GLU A 332 1.27 -1.52 14.10
C GLU A 332 -0.09 -0.92 14.45
N SER A 333 -1.02 -1.76 14.92
CA SER A 333 -2.33 -1.33 15.44
C SER A 333 -3.01 -0.26 14.58
N SER A 334 -3.01 -0.47 13.26
CA SER A 334 -3.48 0.49 12.26
C SER A 334 -4.83 0.06 11.70
N ARG A 335 -5.68 1.01 11.34
CA ARG A 335 -7.03 0.77 10.79
C ARG A 335 -7.16 1.47 9.45
N ILE A 336 -7.41 0.72 8.39
CA ILE A 336 -7.70 1.23 7.06
C ILE A 336 -9.21 1.13 6.80
N SER A 337 -9.85 2.26 6.59
CA SER A 337 -11.26 2.30 6.18
C SER A 337 -11.34 2.29 4.66
N LEU A 338 -12.00 1.28 4.08
CA LEU A 338 -12.08 1.12 2.62
C LEU A 338 -13.08 2.11 2.00
N ASP A 339 -14.11 2.50 2.73
CA ASP A 339 -15.15 3.40 2.20
C ASP A 339 -14.96 4.86 2.59
N ARG A 340 -14.31 5.11 3.72
CA ARG A 340 -14.08 6.44 4.28
C ARG A 340 -12.61 6.60 4.56
N PRO A 341 -11.76 6.86 3.55
CA PRO A 341 -10.32 6.90 3.75
C PRO A 341 -9.86 7.93 4.79
N GLN A 342 -10.65 8.98 5.03
CA GLN A 342 -10.43 9.95 6.10
C GLN A 342 -10.50 9.34 7.51
N ASP A 343 -11.22 8.23 7.69
CA ASP A 343 -11.32 7.48 8.96
C ASP A 343 -10.13 6.51 9.14
N THR A 344 -9.15 6.52 8.22
CA THR A 344 -7.95 5.68 8.29
C THR A 344 -7.02 6.19 9.39
N THR A 345 -6.59 5.27 10.25
CA THR A 345 -5.53 5.49 11.23
C THR A 345 -4.32 4.61 10.92
N LEU A 346 -3.14 5.21 10.79
CA LEU A 346 -1.88 4.48 10.60
C LEU A 346 -0.92 4.87 11.70
N ASN A 347 -0.20 3.91 12.28
CA ASN A 347 0.86 4.15 13.25
C ASN A 347 2.06 3.30 12.84
N GLY A 348 3.22 3.92 12.66
CA GLY A 348 4.35 3.22 12.06
C GLY A 348 5.69 3.89 12.17
N THR A 349 6.68 3.24 11.59
CA THR A 349 8.04 3.78 11.43
C THR A 349 8.52 3.64 9.99
N LEU A 350 9.41 4.55 9.60
CA LEU A 350 10.09 4.56 8.32
C LEU A 350 11.59 4.56 8.57
N LYS A 351 12.34 3.67 7.91
CA LYS A 351 13.80 3.64 7.92
C LYS A 351 14.35 3.46 6.51
N SER A 352 15.31 4.30 6.10
CA SER A 352 16.02 4.17 4.83
C SER A 352 17.47 4.60 5.00
N GLY A 353 18.40 3.63 4.94
CA GLY A 353 19.83 3.89 5.06
C GLY A 353 20.38 4.67 3.86
N ALA A 354 20.14 4.16 2.65
CA ALA A 354 20.54 4.80 1.40
C ALA A 354 19.78 6.11 1.14
N GLY A 355 18.56 6.22 1.67
CA GLY A 355 17.77 7.45 1.65
C GLY A 355 16.97 7.65 0.36
N MET A 356 16.66 8.91 0.05
CA MET A 356 15.89 9.32 -1.11
C MET A 356 16.57 10.44 -1.90
N LEU A 357 16.22 10.53 -3.17
CA LEU A 357 16.61 11.60 -4.08
C LEU A 357 15.36 12.41 -4.45
N VAL A 358 15.49 13.73 -4.37
CA VAL A 358 14.43 14.68 -4.72
C VAL A 358 14.91 15.62 -5.82
N THR A 359 14.31 15.51 -7.00
CA THR A 359 14.60 16.40 -8.13
C THR A 359 13.98 17.77 -7.88
N LEU A 360 14.85 18.77 -7.78
CA LEU A 360 14.50 20.18 -7.65
C LEU A 360 14.28 20.80 -9.04
N SER A 361 13.92 22.08 -9.07
CA SER A 361 13.75 22.81 -10.34
C SER A 361 15.11 22.98 -11.02
N GLY A 362 15.22 22.67 -12.31
CA GLY A 362 16.48 22.79 -13.08
C GLY A 362 17.41 21.57 -12.99
N ASP A 363 16.86 20.36 -12.92
CA ASP A 363 17.54 19.05 -12.91
C ASP A 363 18.51 18.80 -11.74
N GLN A 364 18.61 19.73 -10.79
CA GLN A 364 19.36 19.52 -9.55
C GLN A 364 18.69 18.46 -8.69
N THR A 365 19.48 17.61 -8.04
CA THR A 365 18.98 16.53 -7.18
C THR A 365 19.43 16.75 -5.74
N LEU A 366 18.47 16.77 -4.83
CA LEU A 366 18.69 16.81 -3.39
C LEU A 366 18.77 15.38 -2.85
N ALA A 367 19.92 15.00 -2.31
CA ALA A 367 20.10 13.71 -1.65
C ALA A 367 19.80 13.82 -0.16
N ILE A 368 18.90 12.99 0.33
CA ILE A 368 18.53 12.89 1.74
C ILE A 368 18.84 11.47 2.17
N GLN A 369 19.74 11.28 3.12
CA GLN A 369 20.26 9.99 3.53
C GLN A 369 19.80 9.63 4.94
N GLN A 370 19.93 8.36 5.34
CA GLN A 370 19.68 7.91 6.72
C GLN A 370 18.36 8.42 7.30
N ILE A 371 17.27 8.25 6.55
CA ILE A 371 15.94 8.70 6.97
C ILE A 371 15.42 7.71 8.01
N GLU A 372 15.07 8.20 9.19
CA GLU A 372 14.50 7.40 10.26
C GLU A 372 13.47 8.22 11.04
N GLY A 373 12.30 7.65 11.31
CA GLY A 373 11.32 8.31 12.16
C GLY A 373 10.03 7.52 12.32
N ALA A 374 9.31 7.82 13.40
CA ALA A 374 7.94 7.38 13.56
C ALA A 374 6.98 8.32 12.81
N PHE A 375 5.81 7.80 12.45
CA PHE A 375 4.71 8.59 11.91
C PHE A 375 3.37 8.05 12.41
N SER A 376 2.37 8.93 12.49
CA SER A 376 0.98 8.54 12.68
C SER A 376 0.08 9.31 11.73
N LEU A 377 -0.88 8.66 11.09
CA LEU A 377 -1.95 9.31 10.33
C LEU A 377 -3.24 9.11 11.10
N GLU A 378 -3.96 10.18 11.39
CA GLU A 378 -5.29 10.11 12.01
C GLU A 378 -6.15 11.26 11.50
N ASN A 379 -7.37 10.96 11.06
CA ASN A 379 -8.30 11.97 10.52
C ASN A 379 -7.69 12.82 9.40
N GLY A 380 -6.83 12.21 8.56
CA GLY A 380 -6.12 12.90 7.49
C GLY A 380 -4.95 13.79 7.93
N ILE A 381 -4.61 13.80 9.22
CA ILE A 381 -3.47 14.54 9.77
C ILE A 381 -2.31 13.57 9.97
N LEU A 382 -1.25 13.75 9.18
CA LEU A 382 0.01 13.04 9.34
C LEU A 382 0.85 13.75 10.41
N ARG A 383 1.15 13.07 11.52
CA ARG A 383 2.06 13.53 12.56
C ARG A 383 3.40 12.84 12.41
N LEU A 384 4.46 13.61 12.58
CA LEU A 384 5.85 13.19 12.50
C LEU A 384 6.50 13.60 13.84
N PRO A 385 6.45 12.76 14.88
CA PRO A 385 6.94 13.12 16.23
C PRO A 385 8.46 13.26 16.35
N GLY A 386 9.23 12.86 15.33
CA GLY A 386 10.68 12.87 15.35
C GLY A 386 11.25 12.18 14.12
N LEU A 387 11.19 12.88 12.99
CA LEU A 387 11.84 12.46 11.75
C LEU A 387 13.28 12.97 11.75
N GLN A 388 14.24 12.08 11.56
CA GLN A 388 15.65 12.39 11.43
C GLN A 388 16.16 11.98 10.04
N CYS A 389 17.03 12.79 9.46
CA CYS A 389 17.78 12.43 8.26
C CYS A 389 19.13 13.14 8.19
N ARG A 390 19.97 12.71 7.25
CA ARG A 390 21.18 13.42 6.85
C ARG A 390 20.93 14.19 5.57
N LEU A 391 21.31 15.45 5.57
CA LEU A 391 21.23 16.34 4.43
C LEU A 391 22.51 17.17 4.37
N ALA A 392 23.12 17.25 3.18
CA ALA A 392 24.33 18.05 2.98
C ALA A 392 25.40 17.84 4.07
N GLU A 393 25.76 16.59 4.38
CA GLU A 393 26.66 16.18 5.49
C GLU A 393 26.20 16.46 6.93
N GLY A 394 25.19 17.29 7.13
CA GLY A 394 24.62 17.58 8.44
C GLY A 394 23.48 16.64 8.82
N ILE A 395 22.89 16.90 9.99
CA ILE A 395 21.75 16.16 10.53
C ILE A 395 20.55 17.10 10.56
N VAL A 396 19.39 16.61 10.13
CA VAL A 396 18.11 17.31 10.19
C VAL A 396 17.18 16.51 11.08
N HIS A 397 16.55 17.19 12.04
CA HIS A 397 15.49 16.68 12.89
C HIS A 397 14.22 17.51 12.65
N TYR A 398 13.09 16.84 12.46
CA TYR A 398 11.81 17.46 12.19
C TYR A 398 10.73 16.86 13.08
N VAL A 399 9.96 17.72 13.74
CA VAL A 399 8.77 17.37 14.50
C VAL A 399 7.61 18.20 13.98
N GLY A 400 6.52 17.59 13.58
CA GLY A 400 5.41 18.38 13.06
C GLY A 400 4.19 17.59 12.62
N THR A 401 3.27 18.30 12.00
CA THR A 401 2.04 17.77 11.43
C THR A 401 1.84 18.28 10.01
N VAL A 402 1.19 17.45 9.19
CA VAL A 402 0.77 17.77 7.82
C VAL A 402 -0.70 17.40 7.68
N ASP A 403 -1.54 18.37 7.35
CA ASP A 403 -2.94 18.14 7.00
C ASP A 403 -3.04 17.78 5.52
N LEU A 404 -3.40 16.52 5.24
CA LEU A 404 -3.54 15.98 3.89
C LEU A 404 -4.96 16.18 3.31
N MET A 405 -5.92 16.61 4.12
CA MET A 405 -7.33 16.77 3.73
C MET A 405 -7.65 18.22 3.37
N ALA A 406 -6.83 19.17 3.80
CA ALA A 406 -6.86 20.52 3.26
C ALA A 406 -6.68 20.46 1.74
N GLY A 407 -7.55 21.13 0.97
CA GLY A 407 -7.48 21.15 -0.50
C GLY A 407 -6.11 21.62 -1.04
N ILE A 408 -5.33 22.31 -0.21
CA ILE A 408 -3.90 22.52 -0.36
C ILE A 408 -3.24 22.04 0.93
N PRO A 409 -2.30 21.08 0.88
CA PRO A 409 -1.66 20.56 2.08
C PRO A 409 -1.02 21.67 2.90
N SER A 410 -1.35 21.68 4.19
CA SER A 410 -0.79 22.61 5.16
C SER A 410 0.05 21.85 6.17
N PHE A 411 1.06 22.50 6.72
CA PHE A 411 1.95 21.88 7.69
C PHE A 411 2.24 22.84 8.85
N SER A 412 2.68 22.28 9.97
CA SER A 412 3.17 23.00 11.14
C SER A 412 4.22 22.17 11.83
N GLY A 413 5.30 22.77 12.33
CA GLY A 413 6.33 22.03 13.04
C GLY A 413 7.58 22.81 13.36
N ASP A 414 8.48 22.09 14.00
CA ASP A 414 9.81 22.50 14.39
C ASP A 414 10.84 21.69 13.58
N LEU A 415 11.74 22.39 12.92
CA LEU A 415 12.86 21.82 12.19
C LEU A 415 14.16 22.31 12.84
N GLN A 416 15.09 21.39 13.03
CA GLN A 416 16.45 21.68 13.47
C GLN A 416 17.42 21.02 12.49
N ALA A 417 18.26 21.80 11.83
CA ALA A 417 19.37 21.30 11.04
C ALA A 417 20.69 21.74 11.68
N THR A 418 21.67 20.83 11.74
CA THR A 418 22.95 21.10 12.41
C THR A 418 24.09 20.59 11.57
N GLY A 419 25.11 21.43 11.39
CA GLY A 419 26.35 21.07 10.71
C GLY A 419 26.19 20.76 9.22
N LEU A 420 25.22 21.38 8.54
CA LEU A 420 25.10 21.28 7.08
C LEU A 420 26.35 21.89 6.42
N SER A 421 26.92 21.21 5.43
CA SER A 421 28.00 21.74 4.60
C SER A 421 27.50 22.95 3.82
N LEU A 422 28.08 24.11 4.09
CA LEU A 422 27.69 25.35 3.41
C LEU A 422 27.90 25.21 1.90
N GLN A 423 29.02 24.61 1.48
CA GLN A 423 29.32 24.30 0.09
C GLN A 423 28.16 23.56 -0.60
N GLN A 424 27.77 22.40 -0.06
CA GLN A 424 26.72 21.58 -0.68
C GLN A 424 25.37 22.29 -0.70
N VAL A 425 25.04 23.02 0.37
CA VAL A 425 23.82 23.84 0.44
C VAL A 425 23.83 24.95 -0.62
N THR A 426 24.99 25.58 -0.85
CA THR A 426 25.13 26.62 -1.90
C THR A 426 25.06 26.04 -3.31
N GLU A 427 25.66 24.88 -3.57
CA GLU A 427 25.59 24.18 -4.86
C GLU A 427 24.14 23.80 -5.21
N LEU A 428 23.38 23.30 -4.23
CA LEU A 428 21.93 23.03 -4.34
C LEU A 428 21.09 24.28 -4.64
N SER A 429 21.64 25.46 -4.40
CA SER A 429 20.99 26.73 -4.75
C SER A 429 21.38 27.26 -6.14
N GLY A 430 22.29 26.57 -6.83
CA GLY A 430 22.90 27.01 -8.10
C GLY A 430 24.10 27.94 -7.91
N GLY A 431 24.64 28.03 -6.69
CA GLY A 431 25.88 28.76 -6.38
C GLY A 431 27.15 27.97 -6.70
N GLY A 432 28.30 28.63 -6.62
CA GLY A 432 29.62 28.00 -6.83
C GLY A 432 30.10 27.17 -5.65
N SER A 433 31.18 26.41 -5.85
CA SER A 433 31.73 25.41 -4.92
C SER A 433 32.69 25.97 -3.85
N ASP A 434 32.99 27.28 -3.85
CA ASP A 434 34.08 27.85 -3.04
C ASP A 434 33.63 28.33 -1.65
N HIS A 435 32.56 27.75 -1.10
CA HIS A 435 31.98 28.16 0.17
C HIS A 435 32.29 27.16 1.30
N ASN A 436 33.34 27.41 2.06
CA ASN A 436 33.62 26.64 3.27
C ASN A 436 32.69 27.05 4.42
N GLY A 437 32.47 26.14 5.37
CA GLY A 437 31.75 26.43 6.61
C GLY A 437 30.63 25.44 6.92
N ARG A 438 30.08 25.55 8.13
CA ARG A 438 28.98 24.72 8.63
C ARG A 438 27.77 25.58 8.96
N LEU A 439 26.64 25.26 8.36
CA LEU A 439 25.35 25.89 8.57
C LEU A 439 24.55 25.09 9.60
N SER A 440 24.02 25.78 10.60
CA SER A 440 22.98 25.26 11.50
C SER A 440 21.79 26.21 11.48
N LEU A 441 20.58 25.66 11.52
CA LEU A 441 19.37 26.47 11.58
C LEU A 441 18.29 25.76 12.39
N ASN A 442 17.42 26.52 13.03
CA ASN A 442 16.15 26.04 13.48
C ASN A 442 15.02 26.86 12.87
N PHE A 443 13.88 26.22 12.66
CA PHE A 443 12.67 26.83 12.13
C PHE A 443 11.49 26.33 12.94
N GLN A 444 10.65 27.25 13.40
CA GLN A 444 9.38 26.98 14.04
C GLN A 444 8.31 27.70 13.24
N GLY A 445 7.36 26.95 12.69
CA GLY A 445 6.32 27.54 11.87
C GLY A 445 5.54 26.53 11.05
N GLY A 446 4.84 27.03 10.04
CA GLY A 446 3.97 26.23 9.21
C GLY A 446 3.48 27.02 8.01
N GLY A 447 2.40 26.55 7.41
CA GLY A 447 1.75 27.22 6.30
C GLY A 447 1.35 26.27 5.19
N LEU A 448 1.07 26.83 4.03
CA LEU A 448 0.80 26.03 2.83
C LEU A 448 2.12 25.53 2.24
N ALA A 449 2.09 24.38 1.57
CA ALA A 449 3.22 23.88 0.79
C ALA A 449 3.46 24.75 -0.46
N SER A 450 3.88 26.01 -0.28
CA SER A 450 4.26 26.96 -1.32
C SER A 450 5.16 28.05 -0.72
N LEU A 451 6.03 28.68 -1.53
CA LEU A 451 6.97 29.69 -1.03
C LEU A 451 6.26 30.88 -0.36
N GLY A 452 5.15 31.35 -0.95
CA GLY A 452 4.32 32.42 -0.39
C GLY A 452 3.45 31.98 0.79
N GLY A 453 3.24 30.68 0.97
CA GLY A 453 2.44 30.11 2.05
C GLY A 453 3.20 29.91 3.35
N LEU A 454 4.54 30.00 3.33
CA LEU A 454 5.40 29.75 4.50
C LEU A 454 5.30 30.89 5.52
N LYS A 455 5.11 30.50 6.79
CA LYS A 455 5.11 31.39 7.95
C LYS A 455 5.86 30.77 9.13
N GLY A 456 6.85 31.45 9.68
CA GLY A 456 7.57 30.97 10.85
C GLY A 456 8.70 31.86 11.28
N THR A 457 9.39 31.45 12.34
CA THR A 457 10.59 32.13 12.86
C THR A 457 11.68 31.12 13.14
N GLY A 458 12.90 31.60 13.28
CA GLY A 458 14.03 30.71 13.47
C GLY A 458 15.31 31.44 13.80
N LYS A 459 16.36 30.65 13.98
CA LYS A 459 17.73 31.06 14.18
C LYS A 459 18.60 30.37 13.16
N LEU A 460 19.60 31.09 12.70
CA LEU A 460 20.57 30.68 11.71
C LEU A 460 21.95 30.93 12.31
N SER A 461 22.85 29.96 12.19
CA SER A 461 24.27 30.18 12.40
C SER A 461 25.11 29.58 11.28
N ILE A 462 26.20 30.25 10.93
CA ILE A 462 27.22 29.72 10.02
C ILE A 462 28.58 29.87 10.70
N GLU A 463 29.29 28.77 10.85
CA GLU A 463 30.61 28.69 11.49
C GLU A 463 31.69 28.37 10.46
N GLY A 464 32.83 29.05 10.53
CA GLY A 464 33.98 28.78 9.65
C GLY A 464 33.73 29.15 8.17
N GLY A 465 32.81 30.08 7.91
CA GLY A 465 32.57 30.65 6.58
C GLY A 465 33.59 31.72 6.19
N ASP A 466 34.00 31.77 4.93
CA ASP A 466 34.77 32.92 4.41
C ASP A 466 33.78 34.04 4.02
N PHE A 467 33.29 34.80 4.99
CA PHE A 467 32.26 35.83 4.72
C PHE A 467 32.86 37.04 3.99
N ILE A 468 34.13 37.38 4.20
CA ILE A 468 34.85 38.43 3.45
C ILE A 468 34.90 38.12 1.94
N SER A 469 34.89 36.84 1.53
CA SER A 469 34.80 36.44 0.11
C SER A 469 33.41 36.60 -0.53
N ILE A 470 32.34 36.79 0.26
CA ILE A 470 30.97 36.91 -0.26
C ILE A 470 30.88 38.21 -1.06
N PRO A 471 30.38 38.21 -2.32
CA PRO A 471 30.46 39.39 -3.18
C PRO A 471 29.71 40.64 -2.70
N VAL A 472 28.72 40.47 -1.82
CA VAL A 472 28.09 41.55 -1.04
C VAL A 472 29.16 42.37 -0.30
N PHE A 473 30.14 41.71 0.30
CA PHE A 473 31.31 42.31 0.95
C PHE A 473 32.51 42.48 0.02
N GLY A 474 32.54 41.81 -1.13
CA GLY A 474 33.58 41.97 -2.16
C GLY A 474 33.73 43.40 -2.69
N LYS A 475 32.63 44.16 -2.79
CA LYS A 475 32.68 45.61 -3.11
C LYS A 475 33.17 46.48 -1.94
N LEU A 476 33.09 45.95 -0.72
CA LEU A 476 33.62 46.57 0.50
C LEU A 476 35.08 46.21 0.74
N ARG A 477 35.65 45.30 -0.05
CA ARG A 477 37.01 44.80 0.12
C ARG A 477 38.09 45.88 0.21
N PRO A 478 38.08 46.95 -0.62
CA PRO A 478 39.04 48.04 -0.45
C PRO A 478 38.92 48.75 0.91
N LEU A 479 37.72 48.81 1.48
CA LEU A 479 37.46 49.41 2.80
C LEU A 479 37.86 48.44 3.92
N LEU A 480 37.62 47.15 3.74
CA LEU A 480 38.04 46.09 4.66
C LEU A 480 39.57 45.92 4.71
N ASP A 481 40.25 46.02 3.56
CA ASP A 481 41.71 45.96 3.46
C ASP A 481 42.38 47.12 4.24
N VAL A 482 41.73 48.29 4.32
CA VAL A 482 42.16 49.42 5.15
C VAL A 482 41.96 49.13 6.65
N LEU A 483 40.91 48.39 7.00
CA LEU A 483 40.62 48.00 8.39
C LEU A 483 41.44 46.79 8.87
N HIS A 484 41.97 45.98 7.95
CA HIS A 484 42.79 44.79 8.22
C HIS A 484 44.05 44.73 7.32
N PRO A 485 45.04 45.62 7.55
CA PRO A 485 46.28 45.57 6.79
C PRO A 485 47.12 44.34 7.18
N GLY A 486 47.03 43.26 6.38
CA GLY A 486 47.99 42.13 6.41
C GLY A 486 47.52 40.78 6.95
N GLY A 487 46.24 40.58 7.30
CA GLY A 487 45.79 39.34 7.96
C GLY A 487 44.86 38.46 7.10
N ARG A 488 45.41 37.50 6.36
CA ARG A 488 44.72 36.22 6.14
C ARG A 488 45.30 35.23 7.15
N ASP A 489 44.92 35.36 8.42
CA ASP A 489 45.11 34.24 9.33
C ASP A 489 44.07 33.19 8.94
N LYS A 490 44.55 32.12 8.30
CA LYS A 490 43.78 30.92 7.94
C LYS A 490 43.07 30.27 9.15
N GLU A 491 43.30 30.77 10.35
CA GLU A 491 42.76 30.29 11.64
C GLU A 491 41.68 31.20 12.23
N SER A 492 41.26 32.27 11.55
CA SER A 492 40.24 33.18 12.06
C SER A 492 38.88 32.47 12.15
N SER A 493 38.38 32.23 13.37
CA SER A 493 37.03 31.69 13.58
C SER A 493 35.99 32.70 13.11
N SER A 494 35.32 32.42 12.00
CA SER A 494 34.24 33.25 11.50
C SER A 494 32.89 32.70 11.97
N LEU A 495 32.01 33.62 12.37
CA LEU A 495 30.70 33.28 12.91
C LEU A 495 29.65 34.26 12.38
N LEU A 496 28.61 33.73 11.76
CA LEU A 496 27.39 34.46 11.44
C LEU A 496 26.26 33.91 12.31
N VAL A 497 25.49 34.78 12.96
CA VAL A 497 24.27 34.41 13.71
C VAL A 497 23.15 35.37 13.35
N SER A 498 21.93 34.86 13.20
CA SER A 498 20.76 35.69 12.94
C SER A 498 19.48 35.04 13.46
N ASP A 499 18.63 35.82 14.13
CA ASP A 499 17.22 35.49 14.27
C ASP A 499 16.47 35.97 13.02
N TYR A 500 15.65 35.10 12.45
CA TYR A 500 14.88 35.38 11.25
C TYR A 500 13.39 35.08 11.41
N GLY A 501 12.59 35.74 10.57
CA GLY A 501 11.17 35.47 10.38
C GLY A 501 10.88 35.30 8.90
N MET A 502 9.95 34.41 8.56
CA MET A 502 9.46 34.18 7.21
C MET A 502 7.95 34.35 7.22
N GLU A 503 7.39 35.16 6.32
CA GLU A 503 5.95 35.32 6.14
C GLU A 503 5.66 35.78 4.72
N GLY A 504 4.72 35.14 4.02
CA GLY A 504 4.32 35.58 2.68
C GLY A 504 5.42 35.47 1.62
N GLY A 505 6.42 34.60 1.83
CA GLY A 505 7.62 34.54 1.00
C GLY A 505 8.65 35.65 1.25
N VAL A 506 8.45 36.47 2.30
CA VAL A 506 9.42 37.47 2.75
C VAL A 506 10.23 36.90 3.91
N PHE A 507 11.54 36.79 3.72
CA PHE A 507 12.51 36.52 4.78
C PHE A 507 12.90 37.84 5.45
N SER A 508 12.94 37.90 6.77
CA SER A 508 13.30 39.08 7.54
C SER A 508 14.31 38.70 8.62
N CYS A 509 15.33 39.53 8.82
CA CYS A 509 16.32 39.39 9.89
C CYS A 509 16.37 40.67 10.72
N ARG A 510 16.43 40.52 12.06
CA ARG A 510 16.46 41.68 12.97
C ARG A 510 17.85 41.95 13.54
N ASN A 511 18.68 40.93 13.63
CA ASN A 511 19.95 40.94 14.34
C ASN A 511 20.96 39.98 13.68
N LEU A 512 21.20 40.18 12.38
CA LEU A 512 22.30 39.50 11.71
C LEU A 512 23.63 40.03 12.28
N SER A 513 24.42 39.18 12.92
CA SER A 513 25.76 39.51 13.40
C SER A 513 26.77 38.62 12.68
N ILE A 514 27.77 39.23 12.04
CA ILE A 514 28.87 38.54 11.37
C ILE A 514 30.16 38.96 12.06
N LYS A 515 30.90 37.99 12.58
CA LYS A 515 32.20 38.17 13.23
C LYS A 515 33.26 37.49 12.39
N GLU A 516 34.26 38.25 11.98
CA GLU A 516 35.40 37.75 11.24
C GLU A 516 36.67 38.50 11.68
N GLY A 517 37.57 37.79 12.38
CA GLY A 517 38.73 38.39 13.02
C GLY A 517 38.34 39.52 14.00
N LEU A 518 38.87 40.72 13.77
CA LEU A 518 38.60 41.95 14.53
C LEU A 518 37.43 42.78 14.01
N VAL A 519 36.62 42.28 13.07
CA VAL A 519 35.47 43.02 12.52
C VAL A 519 34.17 42.36 12.94
N GLU A 520 33.22 43.17 13.41
CA GLU A 520 31.84 42.78 13.64
C GLU A 520 30.90 43.62 12.77
N ILE A 521 30.06 42.94 12.00
CA ILE A 521 29.04 43.55 11.14
C ILE A 521 27.68 43.19 11.73
N ASN A 522 26.88 44.20 12.05
CA ASN A 522 25.50 44.02 12.50
C ASN A 522 24.55 44.49 11.38
N ALA A 523 23.53 43.70 11.06
CA ALA A 523 22.59 44.05 10.01
C ALA A 523 21.15 43.63 10.34
N ALA A 524 20.21 44.35 9.74
CA ALA A 524 18.79 44.06 9.79
C ALA A 524 18.17 44.35 8.43
N GLY A 525 17.17 43.57 8.03
CA GLY A 525 16.58 43.73 6.71
C GLY A 525 15.56 42.67 6.36
N ARG A 526 15.13 42.73 5.11
CA ARG A 526 14.17 41.79 4.52
C ARG A 526 14.56 41.46 3.08
N VAL A 527 14.25 40.24 2.69
CA VAL A 527 14.37 39.71 1.34
C VAL A 527 13.01 39.15 0.94
N ASP A 528 12.41 39.76 -0.07
CA ASP A 528 11.21 39.23 -0.70
C ASP A 528 11.64 38.18 -1.75
N LEU A 529 11.40 36.90 -1.46
CA LEU A 529 11.79 35.80 -2.34
C LEU A 529 10.82 35.62 -3.52
N VAL A 530 9.61 36.19 -3.42
CA VAL A 530 8.58 36.13 -4.47
C VAL A 530 8.85 37.23 -5.49
N ASN A 531 8.96 38.48 -5.02
CA ASN A 531 9.24 39.64 -5.86
C ASN A 531 10.75 39.84 -6.13
N LYS A 532 11.60 39.00 -5.55
CA LYS A 532 13.07 39.02 -5.69
C LYS A 532 13.68 40.38 -5.35
N ASN A 533 13.27 40.98 -4.24
CA ASN A 533 13.77 42.29 -3.77
C ASN A 533 14.50 42.19 -2.43
N LEU A 534 15.47 43.07 -2.22
CA LEU A 534 16.29 43.21 -1.02
C LEU A 534 16.13 44.62 -0.43
N ASP A 535 16.01 44.71 0.89
CA ASP A 535 16.03 45.95 1.66
C ASP A 535 16.73 45.67 3.00
N MET A 536 17.97 46.13 3.16
CA MET A 536 18.84 45.81 4.28
C MET A 536 19.64 47.03 4.73
N VAL A 537 19.88 47.13 6.03
CA VAL A 537 20.76 48.10 6.66
C VAL A 537 21.80 47.34 7.48
N ALA A 538 23.07 47.72 7.34
CA ALA A 538 24.20 47.13 8.04
C ALA A 538 25.05 48.22 8.70
N SER A 539 25.70 47.89 9.81
CA SER A 539 26.70 48.69 10.48
C SER A 539 27.95 47.85 10.76
N ALA A 540 29.13 48.40 10.50
CA ALA A 540 30.40 47.73 10.77
C ALA A 540 31.17 48.43 11.90
N GLN A 541 31.75 47.63 12.81
CA GLN A 541 32.60 48.10 13.91
C GLN A 541 33.83 47.21 14.10
N SER A 542 34.93 47.79 14.59
CA SER A 542 36.13 47.04 14.96
C SER A 542 36.05 46.57 16.42
N VAL A 543 36.37 45.32 16.69
CA VAL A 543 36.43 44.73 18.03
C VAL A 543 37.89 44.64 18.48
N GLY A 544 38.24 45.25 19.61
CA GLY A 544 39.49 44.94 20.34
C GLY A 544 40.71 45.84 20.12
N ILE A 545 40.71 46.84 19.23
CA ILE A 545 41.87 47.75 19.08
C ILE A 545 41.62 49.05 19.87
N THR A 546 42.23 49.18 21.04
CA THR A 546 41.88 50.24 22.00
C THR A 546 42.55 51.60 21.77
N LYS A 547 43.55 51.78 20.89
CA LYS A 547 44.32 53.07 20.91
C LYS A 547 44.86 53.68 19.60
N ILE A 548 44.77 53.07 18.41
CA ILE A 548 45.44 53.65 17.20
C ILE A 548 44.47 54.13 16.11
N PHE A 549 43.22 53.64 16.05
CA PHE A 549 42.29 53.95 14.94
C PHE A 549 41.06 54.80 15.30
N THR A 550 40.93 55.23 16.56
CA THR A 550 39.75 55.97 17.07
C THR A 550 39.50 57.33 16.42
N HIS A 551 40.48 57.91 15.70
CA HIS A 551 40.32 59.24 15.09
C HIS A 551 39.68 59.26 13.68
N LEU A 552 39.69 58.16 12.92
CA LEU A 552 39.06 58.09 11.58
C LEU A 552 37.75 57.27 11.56
N VAL A 553 37.51 56.40 12.54
CA VAL A 553 36.42 55.42 12.56
C VAL A 553 35.55 55.52 13.83
N GLY A 554 35.56 56.67 14.52
CA GLY A 554 34.76 56.88 15.74
C GLY A 554 33.24 56.80 15.53
N LYS A 555 32.77 56.66 14.28
CA LYS A 555 31.37 56.46 13.91
C LYS A 555 31.24 55.11 13.18
N ALA A 556 30.24 54.32 13.58
CA ALA A 556 29.87 53.09 12.87
C ALA A 556 29.62 53.41 11.38
N LEU A 557 30.21 52.60 10.49
CA LEU A 557 29.96 52.72 9.06
C LEU A 557 28.58 52.11 8.78
N GLU A 558 27.58 52.95 8.52
CA GLU A 558 26.25 52.51 8.14
C GLU A 558 26.16 52.33 6.63
N ILE A 559 25.58 51.22 6.19
CA ILE A 559 25.46 50.84 4.78
C ILE A 559 24.03 50.35 4.54
N GLU A 560 23.37 50.86 3.50
CA GLU A 560 22.05 50.38 3.05
C GLU A 560 22.19 49.64 1.73
N ALA A 561 21.51 48.49 1.61
CA ALA A 561 21.34 47.75 0.36
C ALA A 561 19.86 47.71 -0.02
N ARG A 562 19.49 48.22 -1.21
CA ARG A 562 18.11 48.21 -1.71
C ARG A 562 18.03 47.87 -3.19
N GLY A 563 17.02 47.10 -3.58
CA GLY A 563 16.67 46.83 -4.98
C GLY A 563 16.50 45.35 -5.31
N PRO A 564 16.40 44.99 -6.61
CA PRO A 564 16.27 43.61 -7.07
C PRO A 564 17.47 42.74 -6.63
N LEU A 565 17.23 41.46 -6.33
CA LEU A 565 18.27 40.54 -5.83
C LEU A 565 19.46 40.33 -6.79
N ASP A 566 19.25 40.57 -8.08
CA ASP A 566 20.27 40.51 -9.13
C ASP A 566 20.97 41.86 -9.39
N SER A 567 20.40 42.98 -8.95
CA SER A 567 20.89 44.32 -9.30
C SER A 567 20.77 45.38 -8.19
N PHE A 568 20.75 45.00 -6.91
CA PHE A 568 20.61 45.92 -5.79
C PHE A 568 21.77 46.94 -5.69
N GLU A 569 21.48 48.11 -5.11
CA GLU A 569 22.44 49.20 -4.92
C GLU A 569 22.89 49.32 -3.46
N TRP A 570 24.15 49.70 -3.25
CA TRP A 570 24.70 50.05 -1.94
C TRP A 570 24.77 51.56 -1.74
N ARG A 571 24.36 52.05 -0.56
CA ARG A 571 24.47 53.44 -0.14
C ARG A 571 25.18 53.53 1.20
N PHE A 572 26.23 54.35 1.27
CA PHE A 572 26.99 54.56 2.49
C PHE A 572 26.45 55.79 3.21
N LYS A 573 26.13 55.64 4.48
CA LYS A 573 25.78 56.76 5.36
C LYS A 573 27.03 57.20 6.11
N ASN A 574 27.17 58.51 6.29
CA ASN A 574 28.23 59.14 7.09
C ASN A 574 29.66 59.09 6.50
N VAL A 575 29.81 58.85 5.20
CA VAL A 575 31.10 58.98 4.49
C VAL A 575 31.03 60.14 3.49
N PRO A 576 31.65 61.31 3.78
CA PRO A 576 31.65 62.45 2.87
C PRO A 576 32.28 62.09 1.51
N GLY A 577 31.54 62.28 0.41
CA GLY A 577 32.03 62.04 -0.96
C GLY A 577 31.72 60.66 -1.55
N PHE A 578 30.96 59.80 -0.86
CA PHE A 578 30.61 58.44 -1.28
C PHE A 578 29.08 58.21 -1.39
N ASP A 579 28.34 59.17 -1.94
CA ASP A 579 26.86 59.19 -1.90
C ASP A 579 26.18 58.06 -2.71
N SER A 580 26.90 57.37 -3.60
CA SER A 580 26.45 56.10 -4.20
C SER A 580 27.59 55.40 -4.95
N VAL A 581 27.77 54.08 -4.72
CA VAL A 581 28.73 53.26 -5.48
C VAL A 581 27.99 52.56 -6.62
N THR A 582 27.43 53.34 -7.54
CA THR A 582 26.96 52.85 -8.85
C THR A 582 28.04 52.99 -9.93
N ASN A 583 29.00 53.90 -9.75
CA ASN A 583 29.95 54.32 -10.79
C ASN A 583 31.40 53.81 -10.68
N PHE A 584 31.71 52.84 -9.81
CA PHE A 584 33.07 52.29 -9.73
C PHE A 584 33.42 51.27 -10.84
N ALA A 585 32.49 50.99 -11.76
CA ALA A 585 32.67 49.99 -12.82
C ALA A 585 33.38 50.50 -14.10
N SER A 586 33.70 51.80 -14.22
CA SER A 586 34.24 52.36 -15.47
C SER A 586 35.72 52.76 -15.45
N GLY A 587 36.45 52.45 -14.37
CA GLY A 587 37.73 53.13 -14.09
C GLY A 587 39.01 52.30 -13.98
N VAL A 588 39.06 51.00 -14.29
CA VAL A 588 40.32 50.26 -14.55
C VAL A 588 40.02 49.11 -15.49
N GLY A 589 40.65 49.11 -16.66
CA GLY A 589 40.47 48.08 -17.69
C GLY A 589 40.86 46.68 -17.19
N GLY A 590 39.87 45.79 -17.15
CA GLY A 590 40.07 44.40 -16.77
C GLY A 590 38.73 43.71 -16.55
N ARG A 591 38.30 42.95 -17.56
CA ARG A 591 37.10 42.13 -17.62
C ARG A 591 36.90 41.30 -16.33
N VAL A 592 35.94 41.67 -15.49
CA VAL A 592 35.29 40.78 -14.52
C VAL A 592 33.78 40.97 -14.65
N ILE A 593 33.19 40.25 -15.61
CA ILE A 593 31.78 39.89 -15.54
C ILE A 593 31.77 38.61 -14.70
N GLY A 594 31.40 38.73 -13.42
CA GLY A 594 31.38 37.61 -12.49
C GLY A 594 30.46 37.90 -11.30
N THR A 595 29.24 37.36 -11.37
CA THR A 595 28.44 36.81 -10.25
C THR A 595 28.59 37.47 -8.87
N ALA A 596 28.41 38.79 -8.79
CA ALA A 596 28.38 39.50 -7.50
C ALA A 596 26.99 39.55 -6.84
N GLY A 597 25.93 39.17 -7.57
CA GLY A 597 24.57 39.04 -7.04
C GLY A 597 24.32 37.71 -6.32
N ASP A 598 25.27 36.78 -6.37
CA ASP A 598 25.06 35.43 -5.84
C ASP A 598 25.33 35.37 -4.35
N ALA A 599 26.53 35.28 -3.78
CA ALA A 599 26.66 34.64 -2.46
C ALA A 599 25.87 35.23 -1.25
N GLY A 600 25.61 36.53 -1.15
CA GLY A 600 24.75 37.08 -0.07
C GLY A 600 23.26 36.81 -0.31
N GLY A 601 22.87 36.86 -1.59
CA GLY A 601 21.62 36.32 -2.07
C GLY A 601 21.59 34.79 -2.05
N THR A 602 22.71 34.07 -2.13
CA THR A 602 22.75 32.60 -2.14
C THR A 602 22.77 32.01 -0.74
N VAL A 603 23.26 32.68 0.31
CA VAL A 603 23.01 32.20 1.68
C VAL A 603 21.53 32.34 2.04
N LEU A 604 20.89 33.45 1.63
CA LEU A 604 19.45 33.69 1.86
C LEU A 604 18.55 32.90 0.89
N ARG A 605 18.95 32.73 -0.37
CA ARG A 605 18.30 31.83 -1.34
C ARG A 605 18.58 30.38 -1.00
N ALA A 606 19.72 30.00 -0.44
CA ALA A 606 19.99 28.63 -0.02
C ALA A 606 19.27 28.33 1.29
N ALA A 607 19.21 29.23 2.28
CA ALA A 607 18.31 29.08 3.42
C ALA A 607 16.85 28.97 2.95
N GLY A 608 16.42 29.86 2.05
CA GLY A 608 15.08 29.83 1.43
C GLY A 608 14.82 28.59 0.57
N LYS A 609 15.80 28.09 -0.20
CA LYS A 609 15.70 26.91 -1.06
C LYS A 609 15.91 25.61 -0.30
N THR A 610 16.61 25.61 0.83
CA THR A 610 16.68 24.50 1.77
C THR A 610 15.36 24.40 2.51
N VAL A 611 14.77 25.51 2.96
CA VAL A 611 13.40 25.55 3.47
C VAL A 611 12.39 25.15 2.37
N GLN A 612 12.57 25.56 1.12
CA GLN A 612 11.73 25.16 -0.02
C GLN A 612 11.95 23.71 -0.45
N GLY A 613 13.19 23.22 -0.35
CA GLY A 613 13.57 21.85 -0.65
C GLY A 613 13.00 20.90 0.39
N VAL A 614 12.99 21.33 1.66
CA VAL A 614 12.28 20.68 2.76
C VAL A 614 10.76 20.81 2.59
N SER A 615 10.22 21.96 2.17
CA SER A 615 8.78 22.08 1.91
C SER A 615 8.33 21.28 0.69
N LYS A 616 9.25 20.97 -0.25
CA LYS A 616 9.06 19.98 -1.32
C LYS A 616 9.05 18.53 -0.84
N LEU A 617 9.51 18.25 0.38
CA LEU A 617 9.33 16.95 1.05
C LEU A 617 7.94 16.81 1.67
N ILE A 618 7.18 17.91 1.73
CA ILE A 618 5.80 17.92 2.21
C ILE A 618 4.91 17.64 0.99
N PRO A 619 4.10 16.56 1.00
CA PRO A 619 3.34 16.12 -0.17
C PRO A 619 2.38 17.20 -0.69
N GLY A 620 2.32 17.40 -2.02
CA GLY A 620 1.22 18.10 -2.70
C GLY A 620 1.49 19.46 -3.36
N LEU A 621 2.69 19.74 -3.86
CA LEU A 621 2.99 20.95 -4.64
C LEU A 621 2.52 20.84 -6.10
N PRO A 622 1.48 21.56 -6.56
CA PRO A 622 1.29 21.82 -7.97
C PRO A 622 2.36 22.78 -8.49
N ARG A 623 2.80 22.57 -9.74
CA ARG A 623 3.65 23.53 -10.47
C ARG A 623 2.84 24.83 -10.65
N SER A 624 3.35 25.97 -10.20
CA SER A 624 2.78 27.27 -10.58
C SER A 624 3.00 27.47 -12.09
N LYS A 625 1.94 27.30 -12.88
CA LYS A 625 1.81 28.05 -14.13
C LYS A 625 1.08 29.34 -13.78
N ASP A 626 1.52 30.43 -14.38
CA ASP A 626 1.00 31.79 -14.22
C ASP A 626 -0.53 31.80 -14.04
N GLU A 627 -0.98 32.10 -12.81
CA GLU A 627 -2.40 32.25 -12.47
C GLU A 627 -2.72 33.74 -12.33
N THR A 628 -3.07 34.35 -13.46
CA THR A 628 -4.08 35.41 -13.51
C THR A 628 -5.26 34.85 -14.29
N GLN A 629 -6.17 34.15 -13.59
CA GLN A 629 -7.62 34.11 -13.88
C GLN A 629 -8.35 33.24 -12.85
N GLU A 630 -9.18 33.87 -12.03
CA GLU A 630 -10.16 33.21 -11.17
C GLU A 630 -11.28 32.59 -12.00
N GLY A 631 -11.24 31.25 -12.13
CA GLY A 631 -12.39 30.44 -12.53
C GLY A 631 -12.77 29.47 -11.40
N PRO A 632 -14.03 29.00 -11.34
CA PRO A 632 -14.47 28.09 -10.29
C PRO A 632 -13.67 26.78 -10.34
N ARG A 633 -12.97 26.47 -9.24
CA ARG A 633 -12.11 25.29 -9.12
C ARG A 633 -12.96 24.02 -9.24
N PRO A 634 -12.62 23.07 -10.14
CA PRO A 634 -13.25 21.76 -10.14
C PRO A 634 -12.88 21.01 -8.86
N GLY A 635 -13.86 20.41 -8.18
CA GLY A 635 -13.61 19.58 -7.00
C GLY A 635 -12.62 18.46 -7.33
N LEU A 636 -11.54 18.34 -6.55
CA LEU A 636 -10.59 17.25 -6.67
C LEU A 636 -11.34 15.92 -6.49
N LYS A 637 -11.32 15.08 -7.53
CA LYS A 637 -11.78 13.70 -7.44
C LYS A 637 -10.84 12.97 -6.48
N ASN A 638 -11.40 12.36 -5.43
CA ASN A 638 -10.62 11.59 -4.46
C ASN A 638 -9.94 10.40 -5.17
N PRO A 639 -8.60 10.37 -5.29
CA PRO A 639 -7.89 9.29 -5.97
C PRO A 639 -8.10 7.92 -5.30
N LEU A 640 -8.47 7.91 -4.01
CA LEU A 640 -8.76 6.68 -3.27
C LEU A 640 -10.08 6.03 -3.71
N LYS A 641 -10.99 6.76 -4.38
CA LYS A 641 -12.26 6.21 -4.90
C LYS A 641 -12.03 5.19 -6.04
N LYS A 642 -10.89 5.24 -6.73
CA LYS A 642 -10.50 4.22 -7.73
C LYS A 642 -9.98 2.94 -7.07
N LEU A 643 -9.26 3.07 -5.95
CA LEU A 643 -8.72 1.93 -5.21
C LEU A 643 -9.81 1.19 -4.44
N PHE A 644 -10.87 1.90 -4.04
CA PHE A 644 -12.04 1.34 -3.39
C PHE A 644 -13.31 1.85 -4.10
N PRO A 645 -13.69 1.26 -5.25
CA PRO A 645 -14.96 1.60 -5.88
C PRO A 645 -16.08 1.14 -4.95
N GLY A 646 -16.67 2.08 -4.20
CA GLY A 646 -17.94 1.86 -3.56
C GLY A 646 -18.99 1.53 -4.62
N LYS A 647 -19.94 0.65 -4.30
CA LYS A 647 -21.19 0.58 -5.08
C LYS A 647 -21.93 1.90 -4.83
N GLU A 648 -22.23 2.63 -5.90
CA GLU A 648 -23.22 3.72 -5.86
C GLU A 648 -24.63 3.16 -5.69
#